data_AF-A0A847L794-F1
#
_entry.id   AF-A0A847L794-F1
#
_cell.length_a   1.000
_cell.length_b   1.000
_cell.length_c   1.000
_cell.angle_alpha   90.00
_cell.angle_beta   90.00
_cell.angle_gamma   90.00
#
_symmetry.space_group_name_H-M   'P 1'
#
loop_
_entity.id
_entity.type
_entity.pdbx_description
1 polymer ?
#
loop_
_entity_poly.entity_id
_entity_poly.type
_entity_poly.pdbx_seq_one_letter_code
_entity_poly.pdbx_strand_id
1 'polypeptide(L)'
;MKRILLTTITLFSLSFNLFCQSTIHAHNGWYLPTKGNFRIFAVFAEIEGDTLELNVNRWEKGKMPEPSLIKDYQDFIHRYFSEASFGALNVTMHYWDKLIKIPLKEQDRNNGFKKVFEYLANTYNRGHLIQTTDGLIFPNDFDQWSLNAPKGSVKPNIPDNEIDFVAIFWRVNSSIGPKRSGGQGNWGKFNKKIGEKEFAHRIFMYSSDITVFQHEFAHGIVGSNNFHSAPRNGGTPLFIEDYPGYSILSGNARYHPGYNGWDRYRLGWQHPSQKHKISARDEKGNEKNGNLTYGQNIGDSAVFVLRDFASTNDAVRIKLPYVRTLNPKAREQWIWIENHQLLPDKVEYVPSKHGVGSPMSKVPRGIYLNIQVGNEDFSDFSSRTNYISPISRFGKFDCTYQSEWPVGDGRYGDLAITDDSFANPFTGAGFNAHPADNNSNDRIELNEYKNIVGIKYNNQVLGKENFGYFTYHSFGSVYDAFYEGDKISLSTNPTITPWLTHKNSSSFSSKPAVDDNRHIYLNGLCIRILEQRANGDVKISIRWNDFDIKNNVRWCGDIVLNEQVIVHPNCTVLLDQGLTPTKRNNPIFVNGQKVFANPTLFTAKNNSFFKIERKGTTILKHNSSYIAESGSTLELNNKSVFVVDSGSTLQIKAGARVIIKGRGKIVVKSGGYLCVEEGAFIDLQNSNSAIILEKGAVLGANPTLFNNPACSSSIAKTGKGSVKY
;
A
#
# COMPACT_ATOMS: atom_id res chain seq x y z
N MET A 1 46.50 45.43 59.00
CA MET A 1 45.74 44.56 59.93
C MET A 1 44.41 44.19 59.27
N LYS A 2 44.12 42.88 59.16
CA LYS A 2 42.80 42.20 59.13
C LYS A 2 41.64 42.86 58.32
N ARG A 3 41.16 42.21 57.24
CA ARG A 3 39.94 41.33 57.19
C ARG A 3 38.63 42.14 57.40
N ILE A 4 37.73 42.30 56.42
CA ILE A 4 36.51 41.48 56.14
C ILE A 4 35.77 42.18 54.97
N LEU A 5 35.58 41.54 53.81
CA LEU A 5 34.39 40.80 53.34
C LEU A 5 33.22 41.69 52.86
N LEU A 6 33.02 41.78 51.54
CA LEU A 6 31.70 41.61 50.92
C LEU A 6 31.89 41.22 49.44
N THR A 7 31.77 39.93 49.18
CA THR A 7 31.80 39.33 47.85
C THR A 7 30.39 39.41 47.28
N THR A 8 30.14 40.35 46.37
CA THR A 8 28.92 40.39 45.57
C THR A 8 29.02 39.31 44.51
N ILE A 9 28.40 38.15 44.76
CA ILE A 9 28.16 37.12 43.76
C ILE A 9 27.05 37.65 42.85
N THR A 10 27.45 38.31 41.77
CA THR A 10 26.57 38.54 40.62
C THR A 10 26.43 37.20 39.91
N LEU A 11 25.43 36.42 40.34
CA LEU A 11 24.88 35.31 39.57
C LEU A 11 24.33 35.91 38.26
N PHE A 12 25.18 35.96 37.24
CA PHE A 12 24.74 35.93 35.86
C PHE A 12 24.13 34.53 35.64
N SER A 13 22.89 34.36 36.07
CA SER A 13 22.01 33.34 35.52
C SER A 13 21.81 33.70 34.04
N LEU A 14 22.74 33.25 33.19
CA LEU A 14 22.40 32.84 31.84
C LEU A 14 21.38 31.71 32.01
N SER A 15 20.11 32.09 32.17
CA SER A 15 19.01 31.26 31.75
C SER A 15 19.17 31.09 30.25
N PHE A 16 19.92 30.05 29.87
CA PHE A 16 19.76 29.35 28.61
C PHE A 16 18.28 28.92 28.55
N ASN A 17 17.41 29.84 28.11
CA ASN A 17 16.25 29.47 27.33
C ASN A 17 16.81 28.91 26.03
N LEU A 18 17.29 27.67 26.08
CA LEU A 18 17.17 26.78 24.94
C LEU A 18 15.68 26.77 24.65
N PHE A 19 15.23 27.67 23.77
CA PHE A 19 14.02 27.48 23.01
C PHE A 19 14.25 26.15 22.28
N CYS A 20 13.84 25.07 22.94
CA CYS A 20 13.70 23.78 22.33
C CYS A 20 12.64 24.02 21.26
N GLN A 21 13.07 24.37 20.04
CA GLN A 21 12.19 24.36 18.88
C GLN A 21 11.54 22.99 18.92
N SER A 22 10.25 22.94 19.21
CA SER A 22 9.52 21.68 19.21
C SER A 22 9.66 21.10 17.81
N THR A 23 10.48 20.07 17.67
CA THR A 23 10.78 19.49 16.36
C THR A 23 9.48 18.90 15.82
N ILE A 24 8.98 19.47 14.72
CA ILE A 24 7.81 18.96 14.00
C ILE A 24 8.13 17.52 13.61
N HIS A 25 7.32 16.59 14.12
CA HIS A 25 7.54 15.17 13.93
C HIS A 25 6.24 14.39 14.12
N ALA A 26 6.10 13.37 13.30
CA ALA A 26 5.04 12.38 13.27
C ALA A 26 4.70 11.76 14.63
N HIS A 27 5.74 11.52 15.43
CA HIS A 27 5.66 10.92 16.77
C HIS A 27 4.97 11.82 17.78
N ASN A 28 4.68 13.07 17.44
CA ASN A 28 3.91 13.98 18.28
C ASN A 28 2.47 14.17 17.79
N GLY A 29 2.09 13.47 16.71
CA GLY A 29 0.76 13.49 16.11
C GLY A 29 0.46 14.76 15.31
N TRP A 30 -0.57 14.68 14.46
CA TRP A 30 -0.98 15.79 13.62
C TRP A 30 -1.62 16.91 14.45
N TYR A 31 -2.86 16.72 14.91
CA TYR A 31 -3.59 17.60 15.81
C TYR A 31 -3.71 17.03 17.23
N LEU A 32 -3.81 15.71 17.35
CA LEU A 32 -3.95 15.00 18.61
C LEU A 32 -2.62 14.38 19.06
N PRO A 33 -2.42 14.15 20.37
CA PRO A 33 -1.26 13.43 20.86
C PRO A 33 -1.28 11.96 20.41
N THR A 34 -0.09 11.39 20.26
CA THR A 34 0.14 9.96 19.98
C THR A 34 0.47 9.15 21.23
N LYS A 35 0.45 9.79 22.40
CA LYS A 35 0.78 9.20 23.69
C LYS A 35 0.02 9.87 24.83
N GLY A 36 -0.12 9.19 25.96
CA GLY A 36 -0.84 9.64 27.14
C GLY A 36 -2.28 9.13 27.19
N ASN A 37 -3.06 9.70 28.10
CA ASN A 37 -4.48 9.39 28.25
C ASN A 37 -5.30 10.50 27.59
N PHE A 38 -6.16 10.15 26.65
CA PHE A 38 -6.97 11.08 25.88
C PHE A 38 -8.44 10.75 26.07
N ARG A 39 -9.20 11.70 26.62
CA ARG A 39 -10.63 11.53 26.92
C ARG A 39 -11.49 12.09 25.79
N ILE A 40 -12.51 11.34 25.42
CA ILE A 40 -13.54 11.75 24.48
C ILE A 40 -14.84 11.98 25.24
N PHE A 41 -15.43 13.16 25.08
CA PHE A 41 -16.81 13.41 25.49
C PHE A 41 -17.77 12.95 24.38
N ALA A 42 -18.52 11.89 24.62
CA ALA A 42 -19.46 11.31 23.68
C ALA A 42 -20.90 11.75 23.94
N VAL A 43 -21.59 12.10 22.86
CA VAL A 43 -22.97 12.57 22.86
C VAL A 43 -23.77 11.81 21.82
N PHE A 44 -24.95 11.36 22.22
CA PHE A 44 -25.89 10.66 21.34
C PHE A 44 -26.99 11.63 20.90
N ALA A 45 -27.28 11.65 19.61
CA ALA A 45 -28.25 12.57 19.02
C ALA A 45 -29.15 11.88 17.98
N GLU A 46 -30.35 12.42 17.82
CA GLU A 46 -31.28 12.04 16.75
C GLU A 46 -32.02 13.26 16.20
N ILE A 47 -32.43 13.15 14.93
CA ILE A 47 -33.32 14.12 14.32
C ILE A 47 -34.77 13.71 14.58
N GLU A 48 -35.51 14.58 15.27
CA GLU A 48 -36.92 14.36 15.57
C GLU A 48 -37.77 14.68 14.33
N GLY A 49 -38.61 13.71 13.94
CA GLY A 49 -39.41 13.81 12.71
C GLY A 49 -38.65 13.51 11.43
N ASP A 50 -37.43 12.93 11.52
CA ASP A 50 -36.69 12.48 10.34
C ASP A 50 -37.51 11.47 9.54
N THR A 51 -37.57 11.66 8.22
CA THR A 51 -38.30 10.79 7.30
C THR A 51 -37.56 9.49 7.01
N LEU A 52 -36.26 9.42 7.31
CA LEU A 52 -35.44 8.23 7.14
C LEU A 52 -35.52 7.32 8.38
N GLU A 53 -36.48 6.41 8.45
CA GLU A 53 -36.50 5.42 9.54
C GLU A 53 -35.48 4.31 9.27
N LEU A 54 -34.31 4.39 9.91
CA LEU A 54 -33.32 3.31 9.88
C LEU A 54 -33.53 2.38 11.06
N ASN A 55 -33.56 1.07 10.78
CA ASN A 55 -33.36 0.06 11.79
C ASN A 55 -31.87 0.08 12.17
N VAL A 56 -31.56 0.73 13.29
CA VAL A 56 -30.22 0.76 13.87
C VAL A 56 -30.20 -0.30 14.96
N ASN A 57 -29.38 -1.33 14.76
CA ASN A 57 -29.27 -2.42 15.71
C ASN A 57 -28.95 -1.89 17.11
N ARG A 58 -29.70 -2.31 18.13
CA ARG A 58 -29.50 -1.92 19.54
C ARG A 58 -29.59 -0.41 19.80
N TRP A 59 -30.30 0.34 18.94
CA TRP A 59 -30.61 1.76 19.16
C TRP A 59 -31.99 2.15 18.61
N GLU A 60 -32.98 2.07 19.50
CA GLU A 60 -34.38 2.42 19.22
C GLU A 60 -34.60 3.93 19.04
N LYS A 61 -35.59 4.30 18.20
CA LYS A 61 -36.02 5.68 18.01
C LYS A 61 -36.49 6.30 19.33
N GLY A 62 -36.11 7.55 19.58
CA GLY A 62 -36.55 8.28 20.76
C GLY A 62 -35.77 7.98 22.02
N LYS A 63 -34.84 7.02 21.98
CA LYS A 63 -34.13 6.47 23.15
C LYS A 63 -32.61 6.56 22.98
N MET A 64 -31.91 6.47 24.10
CA MET A 64 -30.47 6.19 24.10
C MET A 64 -30.19 4.82 23.46
N PRO A 65 -29.01 4.62 22.85
CA PRO A 65 -28.56 3.28 22.49
C PRO A 65 -28.51 2.37 23.71
N GLU A 66 -28.67 1.06 23.50
CA GLU A 66 -28.56 0.09 24.58
C GLU A 66 -27.21 0.25 25.30
N PRO A 67 -27.15 0.17 26.64
CA PRO A 67 -25.91 0.30 27.39
C PRO A 67 -24.81 -0.64 26.91
N SER A 68 -25.20 -1.84 26.48
CA SER A 68 -24.30 -2.85 25.93
C SER A 68 -23.64 -2.39 24.62
N LEU A 69 -24.33 -1.64 23.75
CA LEU A 69 -23.75 -1.10 22.51
C LEU A 69 -22.74 0.01 22.82
N ILE A 70 -23.08 0.89 23.77
CA ILE A 70 -22.18 1.96 24.22
C ILE A 70 -20.91 1.34 24.83
N LYS A 71 -21.06 0.30 25.65
CA LYS A 71 -19.96 -0.46 26.23
C LYS A 71 -19.07 -1.09 25.16
N ASP A 72 -19.66 -1.71 24.13
CA ASP A 72 -18.90 -2.25 22.99
C ASP A 72 -18.07 -1.16 22.29
N TYR A 73 -18.60 0.06 22.15
CA TYR A 73 -17.88 1.19 21.56
C TYR A 73 -16.72 1.66 22.44
N GLN A 74 -16.96 1.81 23.75
CA GLN A 74 -15.92 2.20 24.72
C GLN A 74 -14.78 1.19 24.73
N ASP A 75 -15.12 -0.09 24.84
CA ASP A 75 -14.14 -1.18 24.92
C ASP A 75 -13.34 -1.31 23.63
N PHE A 76 -13.99 -1.21 22.46
CA PHE A 76 -13.31 -1.26 21.17
C PHE A 76 -12.30 -0.11 20.99
N ILE A 77 -12.71 1.13 21.24
CA ILE A 77 -11.82 2.30 21.06
C ILE A 77 -10.63 2.25 22.01
N HIS A 78 -10.87 1.95 23.29
CA HIS A 78 -9.80 1.82 24.26
C HIS A 78 -8.82 0.72 23.86
N ARG A 79 -9.34 -0.47 23.57
CA ARG A 79 -8.54 -1.64 23.18
C ARG A 79 -7.75 -1.38 21.89
N TYR A 80 -8.38 -0.81 20.86
CA TYR A 80 -7.73 -0.53 19.58
C TYR A 80 -6.46 0.31 19.77
N PHE A 81 -6.59 1.51 20.37
CA PHE A 81 -5.45 2.42 20.49
C PHE A 81 -4.44 1.95 21.53
N SER A 82 -4.87 1.28 22.60
CA SER A 82 -3.96 0.69 23.59
C SER A 82 -3.13 -0.44 22.97
N GLU A 83 -3.75 -1.37 22.24
CA GLU A 83 -3.02 -2.46 21.56
C GLU A 83 -2.13 -1.94 20.42
N ALA A 84 -2.63 -0.99 19.61
CA ALA A 84 -1.86 -0.40 18.50
C ALA A 84 -0.59 0.28 18.99
N SER A 85 -0.67 0.94 20.15
CA SER A 85 0.39 1.76 20.71
C SER A 85 1.21 1.08 21.82
N PHE A 86 0.91 -0.18 22.17
CA PHE A 86 1.42 -0.86 23.37
C PHE A 86 1.23 -0.06 24.66
N GLY A 87 0.04 0.53 24.80
CA GLY A 87 -0.36 1.34 25.94
C GLY A 87 0.24 2.75 25.95
N ALA A 88 1.02 3.14 24.95
CA ALA A 88 1.55 4.49 24.86
C ALA A 88 0.43 5.53 24.73
N LEU A 89 -0.64 5.23 24.00
CA LEU A 89 -1.86 6.03 23.86
C LEU A 89 -3.06 5.24 24.38
N ASN A 90 -3.75 5.79 25.38
CA ASN A 90 -5.01 5.26 25.86
C ASN A 90 -6.12 6.25 25.54
N VAL A 91 -7.03 5.84 24.67
CA VAL A 91 -8.19 6.64 24.28
C VAL A 91 -9.41 6.11 25.01
N THR A 92 -10.06 6.94 25.84
CA THR A 92 -11.25 6.53 26.60
C THR A 92 -12.44 7.38 26.22
N MET A 93 -13.60 6.75 26.06
CA MET A 93 -14.84 7.41 25.70
C MET A 93 -15.77 7.46 26.90
N HIS A 94 -16.27 8.66 27.22
CA HIS A 94 -17.15 8.93 28.35
C HIS A 94 -18.39 9.64 27.83
N TYR A 95 -19.59 9.16 28.18
CA TYR A 95 -20.82 9.65 27.54
C TYR A 95 -21.79 10.28 28.51
N TRP A 96 -22.58 11.22 27.98
CA TRP A 96 -23.71 11.79 28.69
C TRP A 96 -24.97 10.94 28.44
N ASP A 97 -25.68 10.56 29.50
CA ASP A 97 -26.87 9.69 29.47
C ASP A 97 -28.15 10.38 28.95
N LYS A 98 -27.99 11.41 28.14
CA LYS A 98 -29.10 12.17 27.56
C LYS A 98 -29.04 12.15 26.05
N LEU A 99 -30.14 11.70 25.45
CA LEU A 99 -30.35 11.78 24.01
C LEU A 99 -30.69 13.22 23.62
N ILE A 100 -29.87 13.82 22.76
CA ILE A 100 -30.16 15.14 22.19
C ILE A 100 -31.08 14.97 20.98
N LYS A 101 -32.29 15.52 21.09
CA LYS A 101 -33.28 15.53 20.00
C LYS A 101 -33.24 16.89 19.32
N ILE A 102 -33.04 16.89 18.01
CA ILE A 102 -33.04 18.11 17.19
C ILE A 102 -34.24 18.04 16.24
N PRO A 103 -35.18 18.98 16.31
CA PRO A 103 -36.31 19.01 15.38
C PRO A 103 -35.83 19.11 13.94
N LEU A 104 -36.41 18.32 13.02
CA LEU A 104 -36.04 18.35 11.59
C LEU A 104 -36.08 19.77 11.00
N LYS A 105 -37.05 20.60 11.41
CA LYS A 105 -37.19 22.01 10.97
C LYS A 105 -36.02 22.91 11.38
N GLU A 106 -35.30 22.56 12.43
CA GLU A 106 -34.15 23.32 12.94
C GLU A 106 -32.83 22.87 12.30
N GLN A 107 -32.91 21.85 11.45
CA GLN A 107 -31.77 21.28 10.79
C GLN A 107 -31.52 21.96 9.44
N ASP A 108 -30.26 22.34 9.24
CA ASP A 108 -29.73 22.75 7.94
C ASP A 108 -28.64 21.75 7.53
N ARG A 109 -28.56 21.44 6.22
CA ARG A 109 -27.63 20.46 5.62
C ARG A 109 -26.17 20.71 6.03
N ASN A 110 -25.82 21.96 6.37
CA ASN A 110 -24.47 22.35 6.76
C ASN A 110 -24.23 22.44 8.29
N ASN A 111 -25.24 22.20 9.13
CA ASN A 111 -25.26 22.69 10.52
C ASN A 111 -25.64 21.67 11.62
N GLY A 112 -25.72 20.36 11.34
CA GLY A 112 -26.12 19.38 12.38
C GLY A 112 -25.25 19.39 13.65
N PHE A 113 -23.93 19.59 13.51
CA PHE A 113 -23.03 19.80 14.65
C PHE A 113 -23.41 21.00 15.50
N LYS A 114 -23.74 22.11 14.83
CA LYS A 114 -23.96 23.41 15.45
C LYS A 114 -25.09 23.34 16.48
N LYS A 115 -26.12 22.56 16.18
CA LYS A 115 -27.30 22.36 17.04
C LYS A 115 -27.02 21.52 18.28
N VAL A 116 -26.24 20.45 18.14
CA VAL A 116 -25.77 19.67 19.31
C VAL A 116 -24.94 20.55 20.25
N PHE A 117 -24.02 21.34 19.71
CA PHE A 117 -23.22 22.26 20.53
C PHE A 117 -24.04 23.41 21.13
N GLU A 118 -25.03 23.95 20.42
CA GLU A 118 -25.99 24.92 21.00
C GLU A 118 -26.76 24.32 22.16
N TYR A 119 -27.20 23.07 22.02
CA TYR A 119 -27.91 22.37 23.08
C TYR A 119 -27.04 22.21 24.33
N LEU A 120 -25.79 21.76 24.16
CA LEU A 120 -24.82 21.61 25.25
C LEU A 120 -24.53 22.97 25.90
N ALA A 121 -24.25 24.00 25.10
CA ALA A 121 -23.98 25.36 25.58
C ALA A 121 -25.16 25.92 26.38
N ASN A 122 -26.37 25.81 25.85
CA ASN A 122 -27.58 26.29 26.52
C ASN A 122 -27.87 25.52 27.81
N THR A 123 -27.62 24.21 27.82
CA THR A 123 -27.78 23.39 29.03
C THR A 123 -26.82 23.86 30.12
N TYR A 124 -25.53 23.96 29.79
CA TYR A 124 -24.50 24.41 30.72
C TYR A 124 -24.72 25.85 31.21
N ASN A 125 -24.98 26.79 30.30
CA ASN A 125 -25.14 28.22 30.61
C ASN A 125 -26.40 28.50 31.46
N ARG A 126 -27.37 27.57 31.50
CA ARG A 126 -28.53 27.64 32.41
C ARG A 126 -28.22 27.10 33.82
N GLY A 127 -26.96 26.75 34.09
CA GLY A 127 -26.53 26.19 35.36
C GLY A 127 -26.85 24.70 35.54
N HIS A 128 -27.25 24.00 34.47
CA HIS A 128 -27.44 22.56 34.55
C HIS A 128 -26.09 21.84 34.46
N LEU A 129 -25.86 20.94 35.41
CA LEU A 129 -24.70 20.06 35.39
C LEU A 129 -24.77 19.09 34.20
N ILE A 130 -23.72 19.06 33.39
CA ILE A 130 -23.52 18.04 32.36
C ILE A 130 -22.49 17.07 32.90
N GLN A 131 -22.96 15.93 33.42
CA GLN A 131 -22.14 14.89 34.02
C GLN A 131 -22.29 13.60 33.22
N THR A 132 -21.16 12.94 32.98
CA THR A 132 -21.12 11.61 32.35
C THR A 132 -21.55 10.52 33.34
N THR A 133 -21.90 9.34 32.81
CA THR A 133 -22.37 8.21 33.63
C THR A 133 -21.35 7.69 34.65
N ASP A 134 -20.07 7.96 34.44
CA ASP A 134 -18.97 7.62 35.34
C ASP A 134 -18.49 8.82 36.18
N GLY A 135 -19.22 9.93 36.15
CA GLY A 135 -19.06 11.02 37.11
C GLY A 135 -18.20 12.20 36.65
N LEU A 136 -17.60 12.16 35.45
CA LEU A 136 -16.82 13.27 34.91
C LEU A 136 -17.73 14.45 34.53
N ILE A 137 -17.27 15.66 34.85
CA ILE A 137 -17.98 16.94 34.70
C ILE A 137 -17.51 17.66 33.43
N PHE A 138 -18.44 17.86 32.51
CA PHE A 138 -18.21 18.63 31.30
C PHE A 138 -18.43 20.15 31.56
N PRO A 139 -17.57 21.05 31.03
CA PRO A 139 -16.45 20.79 30.11
C PRO A 139 -15.09 20.54 30.77
N ASN A 140 -14.96 20.69 32.09
CA ASN A 140 -13.66 20.77 32.76
C ASN A 140 -12.83 19.49 32.70
N ASP A 141 -13.45 18.31 32.84
CA ASP A 141 -12.73 17.02 32.80
C ASP A 141 -12.29 16.59 31.38
N PHE A 142 -12.66 17.37 30.36
CA PHE A 142 -12.41 17.14 28.93
C PHE A 142 -11.56 18.26 28.29
N ASP A 143 -10.87 19.04 29.12
CA ASP A 143 -9.84 20.02 28.75
C ASP A 143 -8.58 19.62 29.51
N GLN A 144 -7.83 18.69 28.93
CA GLN A 144 -6.63 18.11 29.52
C GLN A 144 -5.39 18.43 28.68
N TRP A 145 -5.56 18.78 27.41
CA TRP A 145 -4.47 18.92 26.46
C TRP A 145 -4.46 20.30 25.81
N SER A 146 -3.27 20.88 25.67
CA SER A 146 -3.11 22.05 24.82
C SER A 146 -2.88 21.64 23.36
N LEU A 147 -3.95 21.74 22.57
CA LEU A 147 -3.99 21.26 21.17
C LEU A 147 -3.70 22.37 20.15
N ASN A 148 -3.43 23.58 20.62
CA ASN A 148 -3.12 24.78 19.83
C ASN A 148 -1.75 24.77 19.15
N ALA A 149 -0.93 23.77 19.43
CA ALA A 149 0.42 23.68 18.91
C ALA A 149 0.43 23.29 17.41
N PRO A 150 1.45 23.71 16.63
CA PRO A 150 1.56 23.37 15.22
C PRO A 150 1.45 21.85 14.93
N LYS A 151 1.05 21.50 13.72
CA LYS A 151 1.01 20.10 13.26
C LYS A 151 2.36 19.41 13.52
N GLY A 152 2.34 18.22 14.13
CA GLY A 152 3.58 17.48 14.46
C GLY A 152 4.40 18.02 15.64
N SER A 153 3.97 19.10 16.31
CA SER A 153 4.61 19.52 17.55
C SER A 153 4.08 18.71 18.75
N VAL A 154 4.88 18.62 19.81
CA VAL A 154 4.47 17.99 21.08
C VAL A 154 3.22 18.67 21.61
N LYS A 155 2.21 17.88 22.00
CA LYS A 155 0.99 18.36 22.68
C LYS A 155 1.19 18.25 24.19
N PRO A 156 1.24 19.36 24.94
CA PRO A 156 1.34 19.32 26.40
C PRO A 156 0.03 18.80 27.02
N ASN A 157 0.14 17.91 28.01
CA ASN A 157 -1.00 17.44 28.80
C ASN A 157 -1.27 18.44 29.94
N ILE A 158 -1.69 19.64 29.56
CA ILE A 158 -2.15 20.70 30.45
C ILE A 158 -3.45 21.31 29.87
N PRO A 159 -4.42 21.70 30.72
CA PRO A 159 -5.62 22.40 30.26
C PRO A 159 -5.27 23.74 29.60
N ASP A 160 -6.00 24.12 28.55
CA ASP A 160 -5.84 25.41 27.86
C ASP A 160 -7.15 26.18 27.63
N ASN A 161 -8.20 25.83 28.38
CA ASN A 161 -9.56 26.35 28.23
C ASN A 161 -10.23 25.97 26.91
N GLU A 162 -9.77 24.88 26.28
CA GLU A 162 -10.43 24.29 25.13
C GLU A 162 -10.85 22.85 25.44
N ILE A 163 -12.08 22.50 25.07
CA ILE A 163 -12.53 21.12 25.14
C ILE A 163 -11.76 20.34 24.08
N ASP A 164 -10.97 19.37 24.51
CA ASP A 164 -10.05 18.59 23.69
C ASP A 164 -10.80 17.93 22.53
N PHE A 165 -11.92 17.26 22.85
CA PHE A 165 -12.58 16.38 21.89
C PHE A 165 -14.05 16.06 22.23
N VAL A 166 -14.93 16.29 21.25
CA VAL A 166 -16.33 15.84 21.32
C VAL A 166 -16.69 14.92 20.16
N ALA A 167 -17.29 13.79 20.50
CA ALA A 167 -17.81 12.80 19.56
C ALA A 167 -19.35 12.84 19.54
N ILE A 168 -19.93 13.01 18.36
CA ILE A 168 -21.38 13.01 18.17
C ILE A 168 -21.79 11.75 17.40
N PHE A 169 -22.57 10.89 18.05
CA PHE A 169 -23.15 9.71 17.44
C PHE A 169 -24.58 10.02 17.04
N TRP A 170 -24.91 9.86 15.76
CA TRP A 170 -26.25 10.07 15.24
C TRP A 170 -26.98 8.74 15.08
N ARG A 171 -28.17 8.62 15.66
CA ARG A 171 -29.08 7.52 15.35
C ARG A 171 -29.42 7.54 13.86
N VAL A 172 -30.03 8.65 13.43
CA VAL A 172 -30.42 8.95 12.06
C VAL A 172 -30.23 10.44 11.85
N ASN A 173 -29.74 10.81 10.66
CA ASN A 173 -29.66 12.20 10.24
C ASN A 173 -29.69 12.30 8.70
N SER A 174 -30.89 12.38 8.10
CA SER A 174 -31.04 12.42 6.64
C SER A 174 -30.55 13.72 6.00
N SER A 175 -30.52 14.83 6.74
CA SER A 175 -30.11 16.13 6.20
C SER A 175 -28.59 16.27 6.02
N ILE A 176 -27.77 15.49 6.73
CA ILE A 176 -26.31 15.44 6.51
C ILE A 176 -25.95 14.37 5.46
N GLY A 177 -26.81 13.38 5.25
CA GLY A 177 -26.75 12.51 4.09
C GLY A 177 -27.58 11.24 4.25
N PRO A 178 -28.06 10.62 3.16
CA PRO A 178 -28.86 9.40 3.20
C PRO A 178 -28.06 8.13 3.54
N LYS A 179 -26.76 8.24 3.86
CA LYS A 179 -25.84 7.10 3.94
C LYS A 179 -25.85 6.48 5.34
N ARG A 180 -26.08 5.17 5.39
CA ARG A 180 -26.18 4.34 6.60
C ARG A 180 -24.88 4.22 7.40
N SER A 181 -23.73 4.57 6.83
CA SER A 181 -22.39 4.30 7.37
C SER A 181 -21.42 5.36 6.85
N GLY A 182 -20.99 6.26 7.74
CA GLY A 182 -20.08 7.35 7.40
C GLY A 182 -19.76 8.22 8.60
N GLY A 183 -18.66 8.94 8.52
CA GLY A 183 -18.22 9.86 9.56
C GLY A 183 -17.44 11.00 8.94
N GLN A 184 -17.17 12.02 9.75
CA GLN A 184 -16.29 13.11 9.37
C GLN A 184 -15.69 13.74 10.63
N GLY A 185 -14.36 13.83 10.65
CA GLY A 185 -13.61 14.68 11.56
C GLY A 185 -13.49 16.11 11.04
N ASN A 186 -13.73 17.07 11.91
CA ASN A 186 -13.38 18.46 11.68
C ASN A 186 -12.27 18.87 12.65
N TRP A 187 -11.09 19.13 12.08
CA TRP A 187 -9.88 19.42 12.82
C TRP A 187 -9.62 20.93 12.88
N GLY A 188 -9.69 21.52 14.07
CA GLY A 188 -9.43 22.93 14.32
C GLY A 188 -10.56 23.60 15.10
N LYS A 189 -10.24 24.75 15.70
CA LYS A 189 -11.12 25.48 16.61
C LYS A 189 -12.51 25.66 16.05
N PHE A 190 -13.49 25.34 16.87
CA PHE A 190 -14.87 25.71 16.62
C PHE A 190 -15.16 27.00 17.38
N ASN A 191 -15.47 28.08 16.66
CA ASN A 191 -15.75 29.41 17.22
C ASN A 191 -17.10 29.46 17.96
N LYS A 192 -17.25 28.61 18.98
CA LYS A 192 -18.39 28.55 19.90
C LYS A 192 -17.89 28.20 21.28
N LYS A 193 -18.50 28.83 22.27
CA LYS A 193 -18.12 28.65 23.67
C LYS A 193 -19.18 27.92 24.48
N ILE A 194 -18.73 27.15 25.47
CA ILE A 194 -19.53 26.65 26.58
C ILE A 194 -18.92 27.24 27.86
N GLY A 195 -19.63 28.16 28.50
CA GLY A 195 -19.01 29.07 29.47
C GLY A 195 -17.89 29.89 28.81
N GLU A 196 -16.68 29.80 29.36
CA GLU A 196 -15.48 30.47 28.84
C GLU A 196 -14.70 29.62 27.83
N LYS A 197 -15.02 28.33 27.68
CA LYS A 197 -14.22 27.36 26.91
C LYS A 197 -14.65 27.22 25.46
N GLU A 198 -13.69 27.11 24.55
CA GLU A 198 -13.91 26.79 23.13
C GLU A 198 -13.80 25.28 22.86
N PHE A 199 -14.02 24.81 21.62
CA PHE A 199 -13.77 23.41 21.24
C PHE A 199 -12.57 23.32 20.31
N ALA A 200 -11.63 22.42 20.61
CA ALA A 200 -10.46 22.16 19.78
C ALA A 200 -10.81 21.26 18.58
N HIS A 201 -11.48 20.12 18.81
CA HIS A 201 -11.76 19.13 17.77
C HIS A 201 -13.13 18.44 17.92
N ARG A 202 -13.65 17.92 16.80
CA ARG A 202 -14.95 17.22 16.76
C ARG A 202 -15.02 16.14 15.67
N ILE A 203 -15.70 15.04 15.97
CA ILE A 203 -16.10 14.02 15.00
C ILE A 203 -17.62 13.80 15.10
N PHE A 204 -18.27 13.51 13.98
CA PHE A 204 -19.54 12.81 14.00
C PHE A 204 -19.50 11.51 13.20
N MET A 205 -20.42 10.62 13.53
CA MET A 205 -20.70 9.40 12.77
C MET A 205 -22.15 8.99 12.85
N TYR A 206 -22.53 8.18 11.88
CA TYR A 206 -23.73 7.38 11.95
C TYR A 206 -23.52 6.15 12.84
N SER A 207 -24.56 5.84 13.59
CA SER A 207 -24.66 4.84 14.66
C SER A 207 -24.27 3.39 14.33
N SER A 208 -23.93 3.05 13.08
CA SER A 208 -23.84 1.66 12.62
C SER A 208 -22.44 1.04 12.66
N ASP A 209 -21.37 1.81 12.85
CA ASP A 209 -20.00 1.28 12.76
C ASP A 209 -18.97 2.10 13.56
N ILE A 210 -18.46 1.55 14.67
CA ILE A 210 -17.43 2.18 15.51
C ILE A 210 -16.04 2.23 14.85
N THR A 211 -15.78 1.41 13.83
CA THR A 211 -14.51 1.48 13.09
C THR A 211 -14.40 2.79 12.31
N VAL A 212 -15.54 3.39 11.94
CA VAL A 212 -15.58 4.75 11.38
C VAL A 212 -15.10 5.77 12.41
N PHE A 213 -15.44 5.63 13.70
CA PHE A 213 -14.86 6.49 14.74
C PHE A 213 -13.34 6.36 14.75
N GLN A 214 -12.86 5.13 14.80
CA GLN A 214 -11.43 4.84 14.87
C GLN A 214 -10.69 5.47 13.68
N HIS A 215 -11.24 5.31 12.46
CA HIS A 215 -10.73 5.91 11.24
C HIS A 215 -10.69 7.44 11.31
N GLU A 216 -11.81 8.06 11.69
CA GLU A 216 -11.89 9.51 11.78
C GLU A 216 -10.95 10.02 12.87
N PHE A 217 -10.89 9.40 14.05
CA PHE A 217 -9.94 9.78 15.12
C PHE A 217 -8.49 9.68 14.64
N ALA A 218 -8.18 8.65 13.84
CA ALA A 218 -6.84 8.44 13.31
C ALA A 218 -6.35 9.59 12.41
N HIS A 219 -7.26 10.33 11.75
CA HIS A 219 -6.85 11.56 11.06
C HIS A 219 -6.15 12.52 12.02
N GLY A 220 -6.69 12.69 13.22
CA GLY A 220 -6.13 13.56 14.26
C GLY A 220 -4.68 13.23 14.64
N ILE A 221 -4.24 11.98 14.54
CA ILE A 221 -2.88 11.57 14.92
C ILE A 221 -1.96 11.35 13.70
N VAL A 222 -2.47 10.85 12.57
CA VAL A 222 -1.64 10.53 11.40
C VAL A 222 -1.51 11.71 10.43
N GLY A 223 -2.62 12.31 10.03
CA GLY A 223 -2.69 13.29 8.94
C GLY A 223 -4.05 13.37 8.25
N SER A 224 -4.18 14.25 7.26
CA SER A 224 -5.45 14.43 6.50
C SER A 224 -5.73 13.26 5.55
N ASN A 225 -6.76 13.41 4.71
CA ASN A 225 -7.17 12.41 3.72
C ASN A 225 -6.03 11.94 2.82
N ASN A 226 -4.98 12.74 2.60
CA ASN A 226 -3.79 12.33 1.86
C ASN A 226 -3.03 11.13 2.46
N PHE A 227 -3.36 10.67 3.67
CA PHE A 227 -2.83 9.46 4.30
C PHE A 227 -3.81 8.27 4.32
N HIS A 228 -4.87 8.30 3.51
CA HIS A 228 -5.64 7.08 3.27
C HIS A 228 -4.78 6.02 2.55
N SER A 229 -4.80 4.80 3.06
CA SER A 229 -3.96 3.67 2.60
C SER A 229 -4.73 2.61 1.82
N ALA A 230 -6.06 2.66 1.84
CA ALA A 230 -6.95 1.72 1.16
C ALA A 230 -8.09 2.47 0.46
N PRO A 231 -8.92 1.81 -0.36
CA PRO A 231 -9.50 2.43 -1.54
C PRO A 231 -10.50 3.54 -1.23
N ARG A 232 -10.44 4.60 -2.05
CA ARG A 232 -11.47 5.64 -2.27
C ARG A 232 -11.71 6.72 -1.23
N ASN A 233 -10.87 6.86 -0.22
CA ASN A 233 -11.01 7.98 0.70
C ASN A 233 -10.00 9.08 0.32
N GLY A 234 -10.46 10.33 0.37
CA GLY A 234 -10.03 11.44 -0.50
C GLY A 234 -8.53 11.69 -0.66
N GLY A 235 -8.14 12.37 -1.74
CA GLY A 235 -6.75 12.72 -2.02
C GLY A 235 -6.34 12.36 -3.44
N THR A 236 -5.05 12.17 -3.66
CA THR A 236 -4.48 11.78 -4.97
C THR A 236 -3.77 10.44 -4.81
N PRO A 237 -4.36 9.31 -5.25
CA PRO A 237 -3.71 8.00 -5.16
C PRO A 237 -2.38 7.88 -5.91
N LEU A 238 -1.55 6.94 -5.45
CA LEU A 238 -0.26 6.55 -6.03
C LEU A 238 -0.35 5.47 -7.12
N PHE A 239 -1.50 4.85 -7.30
CA PHE A 239 -1.69 3.75 -8.26
C PHE A 239 -2.91 4.00 -9.15
N ILE A 240 -2.91 3.37 -10.33
CA ILE A 240 -4.12 3.33 -11.20
C ILE A 240 -5.12 2.33 -10.61
N GLU A 241 -4.61 1.16 -10.19
CA GLU A 241 -5.38 0.17 -9.42
C GLU A 241 -5.68 0.68 -8.01
N ASP A 242 -6.75 0.15 -7.43
CA ASP A 242 -7.15 0.46 -6.07
C ASP A 242 -6.95 -0.75 -5.17
N TYR A 243 -6.06 -0.63 -4.20
CA TYR A 243 -5.61 -1.72 -3.35
C TYR A 243 -6.33 -1.68 -2.00
N PRO A 244 -7.14 -2.70 -1.64
CA PRO A 244 -7.62 -2.89 -0.28
C PRO A 244 -6.44 -3.21 0.65
N GLY A 245 -6.63 -3.11 1.96
CA GLY A 245 -5.60 -3.50 2.92
C GLY A 245 -5.99 -3.19 4.36
N TYR A 246 -5.01 -3.33 5.26
CA TYR A 246 -5.14 -3.01 6.68
C TYR A 246 -4.17 -1.88 7.05
N SER A 247 -4.71 -0.90 7.78
CA SER A 247 -4.01 0.29 8.27
C SER A 247 -4.98 1.09 9.11
N ILE A 248 -4.47 1.90 10.02
CA ILE A 248 -5.28 2.80 10.85
C ILE A 248 -6.14 3.78 10.03
N LEU A 249 -5.69 4.16 8.83
CA LEU A 249 -6.42 5.00 7.87
C LEU A 249 -6.87 4.21 6.62
N SER A 250 -7.02 2.89 6.71
CA SER A 250 -7.67 2.11 5.65
C SER A 250 -9.17 2.42 5.62
N GLY A 251 -9.72 2.63 4.41
CA GLY A 251 -11.15 2.86 4.23
C GLY A 251 -11.95 1.59 4.51
N ASN A 252 -12.68 1.56 5.63
CA ASN A 252 -13.52 0.46 6.11
C ASN A 252 -12.77 -0.79 6.60
N ALA A 253 -11.50 -0.69 7.03
CA ALA A 253 -10.78 -1.78 7.70
C ALA A 253 -10.85 -3.13 6.93
N ARG A 254 -10.76 -3.08 5.59
CA ARG A 254 -11.34 -4.15 4.77
C ARG A 254 -10.67 -5.52 4.90
N TYR A 255 -9.42 -5.62 5.34
CA TYR A 255 -8.76 -6.91 5.61
C TYR A 255 -8.87 -7.32 7.08
N HIS A 256 -8.82 -6.36 7.99
CA HIS A 256 -9.18 -6.47 9.40
C HIS A 256 -9.05 -5.05 9.97
N PRO A 257 -9.67 -4.73 11.13
CA PRO A 257 -9.51 -3.45 11.83
C PRO A 257 -8.16 -3.42 12.56
N GLY A 258 -7.09 -3.85 11.90
CA GLY A 258 -5.75 -3.76 12.45
C GLY A 258 -5.05 -2.48 12.03
N TYR A 259 -3.76 -2.49 12.34
CA TYR A 259 -2.76 -1.50 12.00
C TYR A 259 -1.56 -2.26 11.45
N ASN A 260 -0.72 -1.60 10.66
CA ASN A 260 0.47 -2.22 10.08
C ASN A 260 1.77 -1.66 10.69
N GLY A 261 2.90 -2.22 10.28
CA GLY A 261 4.22 -1.81 10.72
C GLY A 261 4.54 -0.35 10.41
N TRP A 262 4.05 0.18 9.28
CA TRP A 262 4.22 1.59 8.94
C TRP A 262 3.43 2.50 9.88
N ASP A 263 2.19 2.17 10.23
CA ASP A 263 1.36 2.98 11.14
C ASP A 263 2.10 3.16 12.48
N ARG A 264 2.60 2.05 13.05
CA ARG A 264 3.37 2.06 14.31
C ARG A 264 4.68 2.83 14.16
N TYR A 265 5.43 2.60 13.08
CA TYR A 265 6.69 3.26 12.83
C TYR A 265 6.53 4.79 12.67
N ARG A 266 5.51 5.22 11.91
CA ARG A 266 5.15 6.63 11.71
C ARG A 266 4.72 7.27 13.01
N LEU A 267 3.97 6.60 13.89
CA LEU A 267 3.50 7.19 15.15
C LEU A 267 4.50 7.04 16.31
N GLY A 268 5.57 6.27 16.12
CA GLY A 268 6.58 6.03 17.16
C GLY A 268 6.08 5.04 18.22
N TRP A 269 5.11 4.22 17.87
CA TRP A 269 4.57 3.17 18.71
C TRP A 269 5.46 1.95 18.63
N GLN A 270 6.24 1.75 19.70
CA GLN A 270 7.23 0.69 19.81
C GLN A 270 6.92 -0.12 21.06
N HIS A 271 7.03 -1.45 20.98
CA HIS A 271 6.87 -2.29 22.16
C HIS A 271 7.95 -1.93 23.19
N PRO A 272 7.62 -1.71 24.49
CA PRO A 272 8.57 -1.21 25.49
C PRO A 272 9.81 -2.07 25.68
N SER A 273 9.70 -3.39 25.41
CA SER A 273 10.82 -4.32 25.51
C SER A 273 11.76 -4.34 24.31
N GLN A 274 11.48 -3.59 23.25
CA GLN A 274 12.29 -3.55 22.03
C GLN A 274 13.26 -2.36 22.09
N LYS A 275 14.48 -2.55 21.60
CA LYS A 275 15.48 -1.51 21.38
C LYS A 275 15.36 -0.89 20.00
N HIS A 276 15.00 -1.66 18.97
CA HIS A 276 14.86 -1.12 17.62
C HIS A 276 13.41 -0.72 17.32
N LYS A 277 13.24 0.39 16.59
CA LYS A 277 11.91 0.85 16.13
C LYS A 277 11.19 -0.16 15.24
N ILE A 278 11.96 -0.92 14.47
CA ILE A 278 11.51 -2.06 13.67
C ILE A 278 12.40 -3.22 14.11
N SER A 279 11.78 -4.21 14.71
CA SER A 279 12.47 -5.27 15.44
C SER A 279 11.97 -6.63 14.99
N ALA A 280 12.83 -7.63 15.07
CA ALA A 280 12.47 -9.03 14.92
C ALA A 280 13.32 -9.87 15.89
N ARG A 281 13.22 -11.19 15.80
CA ARG A 281 14.08 -12.10 16.57
C ARG A 281 15.03 -12.88 15.68
N ASP A 282 16.17 -13.30 16.22
CA ASP A 282 16.98 -14.35 15.62
C ASP A 282 16.48 -15.74 16.05
N GLU A 283 17.14 -16.80 15.58
CA GLU A 283 16.77 -18.17 15.95
C GLU A 283 16.93 -18.48 17.44
N LYS A 284 17.79 -17.74 18.14
CA LYS A 284 18.05 -17.88 19.58
C LYS A 284 17.10 -17.02 20.43
N GLY A 285 16.20 -16.27 19.79
CA GLY A 285 15.27 -15.35 20.46
C GLY A 285 15.87 -13.99 20.82
N ASN A 286 17.09 -13.66 20.37
CA ASN A 286 17.66 -12.33 20.57
C ASN A 286 17.00 -11.33 19.63
N GLU A 287 16.86 -10.09 20.09
CA GLU A 287 16.39 -8.99 19.25
C GLU A 287 17.37 -8.68 18.10
N LYS A 288 16.83 -8.47 16.90
CA LYS A 288 17.55 -7.97 15.72
C LYS A 288 16.84 -6.77 15.13
N ASN A 289 17.63 -5.85 14.56
CA ASN A 289 17.11 -4.76 13.74
C ASN A 289 16.41 -5.33 12.49
N GLY A 290 15.12 -5.07 12.37
CA GLY A 290 14.30 -5.48 11.23
C GLY A 290 14.32 -4.48 10.07
N ASN A 291 14.92 -3.29 10.21
CA ASN A 291 15.00 -2.30 9.14
C ASN A 291 16.24 -2.51 8.28
N LEU A 292 16.04 -3.00 7.06
CA LEU A 292 17.08 -3.40 6.12
C LEU A 292 17.09 -2.50 4.88
N THR A 293 18.27 -2.28 4.31
CA THR A 293 18.45 -1.72 2.97
C THR A 293 19.00 -2.77 2.04
N TYR A 294 18.42 -2.93 0.85
CA TYR A 294 18.94 -3.85 -0.15
C TYR A 294 20.44 -3.60 -0.42
N GLY A 295 21.23 -4.69 -0.47
CA GLY A 295 22.67 -4.62 -0.68
C GLY A 295 23.49 -4.36 0.60
N GLN A 296 22.86 -4.07 1.74
CA GLN A 296 23.59 -4.02 3.01
C GLN A 296 24.19 -5.40 3.34
N ASN A 297 25.31 -5.44 4.05
CA ASN A 297 25.93 -6.71 4.42
C ASN A 297 25.05 -7.48 5.43
N ILE A 298 24.51 -8.62 4.99
CA ILE A 298 23.77 -9.57 5.82
C ILE A 298 24.34 -11.00 5.76
N GLY A 299 25.56 -11.14 5.23
CA GLY A 299 26.09 -12.44 4.78
C GLY A 299 25.32 -12.99 3.57
N ASP A 300 25.38 -14.31 3.37
CA ASP A 300 24.67 -14.99 2.27
C ASP A 300 23.14 -14.92 2.42
N SER A 301 22.66 -14.94 3.66
CA SER A 301 21.25 -14.79 4.01
C SER A 301 21.09 -14.34 5.46
N ALA A 302 20.09 -13.49 5.73
CA ALA A 302 19.65 -13.20 7.08
C ALA A 302 18.40 -13.99 7.44
N VAL A 303 18.45 -14.66 8.60
CA VAL A 303 17.30 -15.31 9.21
C VAL A 303 16.66 -14.39 10.26
N PHE A 304 15.33 -14.38 10.27
CA PHE A 304 14.50 -13.71 11.26
C PHE A 304 13.38 -14.65 11.72
N VAL A 305 12.99 -14.54 12.98
CA VAL A 305 11.78 -15.13 13.55
C VAL A 305 10.82 -13.97 13.84
N LEU A 306 9.64 -14.05 13.26
CA LEU A 306 8.54 -13.11 13.43
C LEU A 306 7.49 -13.75 14.31
N ARG A 307 7.33 -13.22 15.53
CA ARG A 307 6.21 -13.55 16.42
C ARG A 307 4.96 -12.77 15.98
N ASP A 308 3.82 -13.01 16.61
CA ASP A 308 2.57 -12.28 16.33
C ASP A 308 2.77 -10.76 16.39
N PHE A 309 2.54 -10.08 15.28
CA PHE A 309 2.81 -8.66 15.09
C PHE A 309 1.99 -7.80 16.04
N ALA A 310 0.69 -8.11 16.21
CA ALA A 310 -0.18 -7.38 17.11
C ALA A 310 0.37 -7.40 18.54
N SER A 311 0.83 -8.57 19.00
CA SER A 311 1.34 -8.79 20.35
C SER A 311 2.77 -8.29 20.58
N THR A 312 3.65 -8.38 19.59
CA THR A 312 5.09 -8.18 19.83
C THR A 312 5.74 -7.09 19.02
N ASN A 313 5.08 -6.55 17.99
CA ASN A 313 5.66 -5.61 17.03
C ASN A 313 6.86 -6.17 16.24
N ASP A 314 6.90 -7.49 16.05
CA ASP A 314 7.97 -8.09 15.26
C ASP A 314 7.67 -7.91 13.77
N ALA A 315 8.54 -7.21 13.05
CA ALA A 315 8.42 -6.96 11.62
C ALA A 315 9.81 -6.84 10.98
N VAL A 316 9.87 -7.12 9.68
CA VAL A 316 11.01 -6.78 8.84
C VAL A 316 10.59 -5.80 7.77
N ARG A 317 11.42 -4.79 7.53
CA ARG A 317 11.21 -3.77 6.51
C ARG A 317 12.43 -3.70 5.60
N ILE A 318 12.23 -3.67 4.29
CA ILE A 318 13.33 -3.70 3.31
C ILE A 318 13.18 -2.54 2.34
N LYS A 319 14.15 -1.62 2.27
CA LYS A 319 14.21 -0.60 1.21
C LYS A 319 14.54 -1.25 -0.13
N LEU A 320 13.67 -1.06 -1.12
CA LEU A 320 13.84 -1.59 -2.47
C LEU A 320 14.85 -0.74 -3.28
N PRO A 321 15.67 -1.37 -4.13
CA PRO A 321 16.76 -0.69 -4.82
C PRO A 321 16.31 0.02 -6.11
N TYR A 322 17.21 0.84 -6.64
CA TYR A 322 17.20 1.44 -7.99
C TYR A 322 16.07 2.42 -8.34
N VAL A 323 15.05 2.61 -7.51
CA VAL A 323 13.89 3.48 -7.83
C VAL A 323 14.28 4.88 -8.29
N ARG A 324 15.39 5.42 -7.76
CA ARG A 324 15.89 6.76 -8.08
C ARG A 324 17.00 6.82 -9.12
N THR A 325 17.37 5.72 -9.77
CA THR A 325 18.52 5.71 -10.71
C THR A 325 18.21 6.46 -12.02
N LEU A 326 16.99 6.32 -12.54
CA LEU A 326 16.56 7.05 -13.75
C LEU A 326 15.76 8.31 -13.42
N ASN A 327 15.05 8.32 -12.27
CA ASN A 327 14.33 9.48 -11.78
C ASN A 327 14.73 9.81 -10.33
N PRO A 328 15.66 10.75 -10.11
CA PRO A 328 16.10 11.14 -8.76
C PRO A 328 14.98 11.65 -7.84
N LYS A 329 13.85 12.09 -8.41
CA LYS A 329 12.68 12.59 -7.66
C LYS A 329 11.67 11.49 -7.35
N ALA A 330 11.82 10.28 -7.89
CA ALA A 330 10.91 9.18 -7.65
C ALA A 330 10.78 8.87 -6.14
N ARG A 331 9.57 8.52 -5.71
CA ARG A 331 9.33 8.07 -4.34
C ARG A 331 9.98 6.72 -4.12
N GLU A 332 10.87 6.68 -3.13
CA GLU A 332 11.47 5.43 -2.63
C GLU A 332 10.39 4.44 -2.18
N GLN A 333 10.72 3.16 -2.19
CA GLN A 333 9.77 2.10 -1.89
C GLN A 333 10.34 1.07 -0.91
N TRP A 334 9.47 0.44 -0.13
CA TRP A 334 9.84 -0.57 0.86
C TRP A 334 8.88 -1.74 0.86
N ILE A 335 9.35 -2.89 1.33
CA ILE A 335 8.53 -4.04 1.67
C ILE A 335 8.44 -4.14 3.18
N TRP A 336 7.24 -4.37 3.70
CA TRP A 336 6.97 -4.76 5.08
C TRP A 336 6.63 -6.25 5.14
N ILE A 337 7.14 -6.93 6.15
CA ILE A 337 6.92 -8.35 6.42
C ILE A 337 6.47 -8.48 7.87
N GLU A 338 5.23 -8.95 8.04
CA GLU A 338 4.55 -9.02 9.33
C GLU A 338 3.93 -10.41 9.51
N ASN A 339 3.98 -10.97 10.72
CA ASN A 339 3.32 -12.24 11.02
C ASN A 339 2.04 -11.95 11.81
N HIS A 340 0.86 -12.23 11.25
CA HIS A 340 -0.41 -12.03 11.94
C HIS A 340 -1.01 -13.37 12.35
N GLN A 341 -1.25 -13.55 13.65
CA GLN A 341 -1.85 -14.77 14.19
C GLN A 341 -3.35 -14.61 14.48
N LEU A 342 -3.91 -13.40 14.38
CA LEU A 342 -5.33 -13.13 14.55
C LEU A 342 -5.82 -13.74 15.88
N LEU A 343 -5.10 -13.43 16.95
CA LEU A 343 -5.35 -14.02 18.27
C LEU A 343 -6.71 -13.54 18.81
N PRO A 344 -7.53 -14.40 19.44
CA PRO A 344 -8.90 -14.04 19.85
C PRO A 344 -9.02 -12.81 20.77
N ASP A 345 -7.96 -12.55 21.54
CA ASP A 345 -7.84 -11.43 22.46
C ASP A 345 -7.24 -10.17 21.83
N LYS A 346 -6.95 -10.15 20.52
CA LYS A 346 -6.45 -8.96 19.79
C LYS A 346 -7.49 -8.30 18.89
N VAL A 347 -7.41 -6.98 18.73
CA VAL A 347 -8.39 -6.18 17.98
C VAL A 347 -8.47 -6.57 16.51
N GLU A 348 -7.38 -7.10 15.94
CA GLU A 348 -7.35 -7.68 14.59
C GLU A 348 -8.25 -8.90 14.43
N TYR A 349 -8.60 -9.60 15.53
CA TYR A 349 -9.56 -10.68 15.50
C TYR A 349 -10.99 -10.13 15.56
N VAL A 350 -11.72 -10.30 14.45
CA VAL A 350 -13.13 -9.89 14.34
C VAL A 350 -14.02 -11.14 14.42
N PRO A 351 -14.50 -11.54 15.60
CA PRO A 351 -15.60 -12.48 15.66
C PRO A 351 -16.84 -11.82 15.09
N SER A 352 -17.72 -12.62 14.48
CA SER A 352 -18.99 -12.23 13.86
C SER A 352 -19.98 -11.44 14.76
N LYS A 353 -19.59 -11.08 15.99
CA LYS A 353 -20.47 -10.76 17.12
C LYS A 353 -20.65 -9.27 17.41
N HIS A 354 -19.84 -8.38 16.88
CA HIS A 354 -19.88 -6.97 17.30
C HIS A 354 -20.89 -6.08 16.57
N GLY A 355 -21.66 -6.59 15.60
CA GLY A 355 -22.53 -5.73 14.78
C GLY A 355 -21.73 -4.73 13.91
N VAL A 356 -20.43 -4.92 13.83
CA VAL A 356 -19.43 -4.14 13.09
C VAL A 356 -18.98 -5.01 11.92
N GLY A 357 -19.52 -4.77 10.74
CA GLY A 357 -19.17 -5.51 9.53
C GLY A 357 -19.58 -7.00 9.55
N SER A 358 -19.57 -7.61 8.36
CA SER A 358 -19.81 -9.05 8.23
C SER A 358 -18.59 -9.85 8.70
N PRO A 359 -18.77 -11.08 9.22
CA PRO A 359 -17.67 -11.88 9.72
C PRO A 359 -16.57 -12.08 8.67
N MET A 360 -15.40 -11.50 8.94
CA MET A 360 -14.18 -11.62 8.13
C MET A 360 -13.49 -12.99 8.30
N SER A 361 -14.29 -14.04 8.51
CA SER A 361 -13.91 -15.39 8.95
C SER A 361 -12.92 -16.15 8.06
N LYS A 362 -12.42 -15.53 6.99
CA LYS A 362 -11.57 -16.14 5.96
C LYS A 362 -10.22 -15.46 5.80
N VAL A 363 -9.92 -14.44 6.59
CA VAL A 363 -8.61 -13.81 6.60
C VAL A 363 -7.64 -14.76 7.33
N PRO A 364 -6.57 -15.23 6.65
CA PRO A 364 -5.71 -16.28 7.17
C PRO A 364 -4.70 -15.79 8.22
N ARG A 365 -4.13 -16.73 8.98
CA ARG A 365 -2.92 -16.46 9.77
C ARG A 365 -1.69 -16.64 8.90
N GLY A 366 -0.59 -15.95 9.21
CA GLY A 366 0.70 -16.17 8.56
C GLY A 366 1.41 -14.88 8.21
N ILE A 367 2.27 -14.94 7.19
CA ILE A 367 3.08 -13.79 6.76
C ILE A 367 2.30 -12.90 5.81
N TYR A 368 2.16 -11.63 6.17
CA TYR A 368 1.62 -10.59 5.32
C TYR A 368 2.74 -9.73 4.77
N LEU A 369 2.61 -9.36 3.50
CA LEU A 369 3.53 -8.45 2.83
C LEU A 369 2.81 -7.20 2.37
N ASN A 370 3.43 -6.05 2.58
CA ASN A 370 2.95 -4.78 2.03
C ASN A 370 4.08 -4.06 1.30
N ILE A 371 3.78 -3.43 0.16
CA ILE A 371 4.64 -2.42 -0.43
C ILE A 371 4.28 -1.05 0.11
N GLN A 372 5.28 -0.27 0.52
CA GLN A 372 5.17 1.12 0.91
C GLN A 372 5.82 2.01 -0.17
N VAL A 373 5.22 3.15 -0.50
CA VAL A 373 5.74 4.14 -1.44
C VAL A 373 5.82 5.52 -0.77
N GLY A 374 7.04 6.05 -0.61
CA GLY A 374 7.28 7.33 0.04
C GLY A 374 6.93 7.35 1.53
N ASN A 375 6.55 8.52 2.06
CA ASN A 375 6.13 8.73 3.45
C ASN A 375 7.17 8.43 4.55
N GLU A 376 8.45 8.63 4.22
CA GLU A 376 9.55 8.58 5.19
C GLU A 376 9.86 9.91 5.87
N ASP A 377 9.39 11.03 5.29
CA ASP A 377 9.53 12.31 5.95
C ASP A 377 8.48 12.43 7.06
N PHE A 378 8.94 12.24 8.29
CA PHE A 378 8.08 12.28 9.47
C PHE A 378 7.79 13.72 9.92
N SER A 379 8.43 14.73 9.32
CA SER A 379 8.04 16.12 9.52
C SER A 379 6.96 16.58 8.53
N ASP A 380 6.78 15.83 7.43
CA ASP A 380 5.76 16.12 6.42
C ASP A 380 4.42 15.44 6.74
N PHE A 381 3.35 16.22 6.58
CA PHE A 381 1.95 15.78 6.69
C PHE A 381 1.21 15.99 5.36
N SER A 382 1.95 16.24 4.27
CA SER A 382 1.53 16.15 2.89
C SER A 382 1.91 14.77 2.34
N SER A 383 1.04 14.17 1.54
CA SER A 383 1.25 12.82 1.02
C SER A 383 0.34 12.57 -0.19
N ARG A 384 0.42 11.35 -0.72
CA ARG A 384 -0.53 10.77 -1.66
C ARG A 384 -1.13 9.53 -1.03
N THR A 385 -2.38 9.25 -1.38
CA THR A 385 -3.10 8.10 -0.85
C THR A 385 -2.64 6.80 -1.49
N ASN A 386 -3.06 5.66 -0.93
CA ASN A 386 -2.65 4.32 -1.32
C ASN A 386 -1.13 4.15 -1.29
N TYR A 387 -0.45 4.73 -0.29
CA TYR A 387 1.01 4.63 -0.14
C TYR A 387 1.47 3.31 0.47
N ILE A 388 0.55 2.50 1.03
CA ILE A 388 0.84 1.16 1.50
C ILE A 388 -0.20 0.21 0.91
N SER A 389 0.23 -0.90 0.34
CA SER A 389 -0.66 -1.83 -0.36
C SER A 389 -0.19 -3.26 -0.20
N PRO A 390 -1.10 -4.23 0.03
CA PRO A 390 -0.73 -5.61 0.27
C PRO A 390 -0.24 -6.30 -1.00
N ILE A 391 0.61 -7.29 -0.80
CA ILE A 391 1.08 -8.22 -1.83
C ILE A 391 0.42 -9.57 -1.51
N SER A 392 -0.53 -9.98 -2.36
CA SER A 392 -1.25 -11.25 -2.18
C SER A 392 -0.45 -12.43 -2.72
N ARG A 393 -0.51 -13.57 -2.01
CA ARG A 393 0.06 -14.86 -2.41
C ARG A 393 -0.53 -15.38 -3.73
N PHE A 394 -1.74 -14.95 -4.10
CA PHE A 394 -2.34 -15.33 -5.37
C PHE A 394 -1.50 -14.90 -6.57
N GLY A 395 -0.76 -13.80 -6.44
CA GLY A 395 0.02 -13.23 -7.53
C GLY A 395 -0.76 -12.20 -8.33
N LYS A 396 -0.16 -11.81 -9.46
CA LYS A 396 -0.66 -10.79 -10.36
C LYS A 396 -0.80 -11.36 -11.77
N PHE A 397 -1.90 -11.03 -12.43
CA PHE A 397 -2.24 -11.56 -13.73
C PHE A 397 -2.85 -10.49 -14.63
N ASP A 398 -2.60 -10.62 -15.92
CA ASP A 398 -3.47 -10.01 -16.92
C ASP A 398 -4.83 -10.74 -16.90
N CYS A 399 -5.92 -10.04 -17.17
CA CYS A 399 -7.27 -10.61 -17.12
C CYS A 399 -8.07 -10.25 -18.37
N THR A 400 -8.93 -11.19 -18.77
CA THR A 400 -10.11 -10.90 -19.58
C THR A 400 -11.34 -10.85 -18.68
N TYR A 401 -12.48 -10.37 -19.20
CA TYR A 401 -13.66 -10.13 -18.37
C TYR A 401 -14.92 -10.68 -19.02
N GLN A 402 -15.79 -11.25 -18.19
CA GLN A 402 -17.18 -11.51 -18.51
C GLN A 402 -18.06 -10.56 -17.68
N SER A 403 -18.75 -9.64 -18.35
CA SER A 403 -19.70 -8.72 -17.72
C SER A 403 -20.98 -9.44 -17.29
N GLU A 404 -21.77 -8.78 -16.43
CA GLU A 404 -23.09 -9.26 -15.98
C GLU A 404 -23.05 -10.65 -15.35
N TRP A 405 -21.99 -10.94 -14.60
CA TRP A 405 -21.90 -12.18 -13.83
C TRP A 405 -22.83 -12.12 -12.61
N PRO A 406 -23.71 -13.12 -12.41
CA PRO A 406 -24.63 -13.12 -11.28
C PRO A 406 -23.89 -13.32 -9.96
N VAL A 407 -24.16 -12.43 -9.02
CA VAL A 407 -23.53 -12.35 -7.71
C VAL A 407 -24.31 -13.16 -6.66
N GLY A 408 -25.54 -13.60 -7.00
CA GLY A 408 -26.60 -13.89 -6.03
C GLY A 408 -27.40 -12.61 -5.76
N ASP A 409 -28.53 -12.70 -5.03
CA ASP A 409 -29.36 -11.56 -4.56
C ASP A 409 -29.86 -10.52 -5.59
N GLY A 410 -29.73 -10.80 -6.89
CA GLY A 410 -30.16 -9.92 -7.98
C GLY A 410 -29.10 -8.89 -8.40
N ARG A 411 -27.88 -8.93 -7.83
CA ARG A 411 -26.75 -8.08 -8.25
C ARG A 411 -25.91 -8.74 -9.34
N TYR A 412 -25.24 -7.88 -10.12
CA TYR A 412 -24.36 -8.26 -11.22
C TYR A 412 -23.01 -7.53 -11.13
N GLY A 413 -21.95 -8.16 -11.62
CA GLY A 413 -20.62 -7.53 -11.73
C GLY A 413 -19.76 -8.17 -12.81
N ASP A 414 -18.47 -7.89 -12.81
CA ASP A 414 -17.52 -8.48 -13.76
C ASP A 414 -16.84 -9.72 -13.14
N LEU A 415 -16.80 -10.83 -13.89
CA LEU A 415 -15.96 -11.99 -13.59
C LEU A 415 -14.61 -11.80 -14.30
N ALA A 416 -13.52 -11.68 -13.54
CA ALA A 416 -12.17 -11.69 -14.11
C ALA A 416 -11.76 -13.12 -14.48
N ILE A 417 -11.21 -13.32 -15.68
CA ILE A 417 -10.81 -14.63 -16.20
C ILE A 417 -9.32 -14.60 -16.51
N THR A 418 -8.57 -15.54 -15.92
CA THR A 418 -7.12 -15.65 -16.05
C THR A 418 -6.62 -17.08 -15.86
N ASP A 419 -5.33 -17.32 -16.11
CA ASP A 419 -4.64 -18.59 -15.93
C ASP A 419 -3.12 -18.36 -15.81
N ASP A 420 -2.35 -19.43 -15.62
CA ASP A 420 -0.88 -19.34 -15.48
C ASP A 420 -0.16 -18.71 -16.67
N SER A 421 -0.72 -18.79 -17.88
CA SER A 421 -0.15 -18.16 -19.07
C SER A 421 -0.33 -16.65 -19.09
N PHE A 422 -1.32 -16.13 -18.34
CA PHE A 422 -1.57 -14.72 -18.13
C PHE A 422 -0.85 -14.13 -16.90
N ALA A 423 0.02 -14.91 -16.25
CA ALA A 423 0.86 -14.40 -15.17
C ALA A 423 1.60 -13.12 -15.61
N ASN A 424 1.50 -12.10 -14.78
CA ASN A 424 2.14 -10.81 -14.99
C ASN A 424 2.57 -10.26 -13.62
N PRO A 425 3.67 -10.80 -13.05
CA PRO A 425 4.06 -10.54 -11.67
C PRO A 425 4.47 -9.08 -11.42
N PHE A 426 4.79 -8.31 -12.47
CA PHE A 426 5.23 -6.92 -12.34
C PHE A 426 4.06 -5.92 -12.38
N THR A 427 3.14 -6.08 -13.34
CA THR A 427 2.09 -5.08 -13.57
C THR A 427 0.69 -5.65 -13.65
N GLY A 428 0.51 -6.96 -13.48
CA GLY A 428 -0.80 -7.60 -13.51
C GLY A 428 -1.68 -7.16 -12.34
N ALA A 429 -2.97 -7.45 -12.47
CA ALA A 429 -3.94 -7.21 -11.43
C ALA A 429 -4.05 -8.43 -10.50
N GLY A 430 -4.36 -8.18 -9.23
CA GLY A 430 -4.64 -9.22 -8.24
C GLY A 430 -6.12 -9.22 -7.85
N PHE A 431 -6.39 -9.41 -6.57
CA PHE A 431 -7.73 -9.28 -5.98
C PHE A 431 -8.10 -7.82 -5.73
N ASN A 432 -7.89 -6.92 -6.69
CA ASN A 432 -8.05 -5.46 -6.50
C ASN A 432 -9.16 -4.90 -7.40
N ALA A 433 -9.50 -3.62 -7.27
CA ALA A 433 -10.35 -2.99 -8.28
C ALA A 433 -9.53 -2.79 -9.57
N HIS A 434 -10.03 -3.31 -10.69
CA HIS A 434 -9.29 -3.26 -11.96
C HIS A 434 -9.69 -2.01 -12.73
N PRO A 435 -8.75 -1.11 -13.07
CA PRO A 435 -9.06 0.10 -13.82
C PRO A 435 -9.54 -0.24 -15.24
N ALA A 436 -10.50 0.53 -15.74
CA ALA A 436 -11.07 0.34 -17.06
C ALA A 436 -11.53 1.68 -17.65
N ASP A 437 -11.63 1.76 -18.98
CA ASP A 437 -12.27 2.87 -19.70
C ASP A 437 -13.75 2.52 -19.88
N ASN A 438 -14.58 2.95 -18.93
CA ASN A 438 -16.00 2.55 -18.88
C ASN A 438 -16.87 3.38 -19.83
N ASN A 439 -16.42 4.57 -20.23
CA ASN A 439 -17.16 5.46 -21.13
C ASN A 439 -16.60 5.47 -22.57
N SER A 440 -15.57 4.67 -22.85
CA SER A 440 -14.90 4.52 -24.14
C SER A 440 -14.26 5.80 -24.69
N ASN A 441 -13.79 6.70 -23.82
CA ASN A 441 -13.21 7.99 -24.20
C ASN A 441 -11.67 7.96 -24.38
N ASP A 442 -11.07 6.78 -24.44
CA ASP A 442 -9.62 6.54 -24.52
C ASP A 442 -8.84 7.03 -23.29
N ARG A 443 -9.51 7.09 -22.14
CA ARG A 443 -8.93 7.48 -20.86
C ARG A 443 -9.44 6.57 -19.74
N ILE A 444 -8.63 6.46 -18.68
CA ILE A 444 -9.01 5.84 -17.42
C ILE A 444 -9.03 6.96 -16.37
N GLU A 445 -10.23 7.43 -16.04
CA GLU A 445 -10.46 8.41 -14.99
C GLU A 445 -10.41 7.76 -13.60
N LEU A 446 -10.30 8.59 -12.55
CA LEU A 446 -10.12 8.12 -11.17
C LEU A 446 -11.22 7.15 -10.71
N ASN A 447 -12.43 7.28 -11.26
CA ASN A 447 -13.60 6.50 -10.88
C ASN A 447 -13.99 5.43 -11.90
N GLU A 448 -13.12 5.08 -12.84
CA GLU A 448 -13.42 4.08 -13.86
C GLU A 448 -12.67 2.78 -13.61
N TYR A 449 -13.45 1.76 -13.29
CA TYR A 449 -12.98 0.45 -12.86
C TYR A 449 -14.06 -0.60 -13.14
N LYS A 450 -13.62 -1.85 -13.26
CA LYS A 450 -14.47 -3.03 -13.24
C LYS A 450 -14.81 -3.39 -11.80
N ASN A 451 -16.08 -3.71 -11.58
CA ASN A 451 -16.52 -4.20 -10.28
C ASN A 451 -16.33 -5.72 -10.26
N ILE A 452 -15.12 -6.16 -9.91
CA ILE A 452 -14.81 -7.59 -9.90
C ILE A 452 -15.61 -8.26 -8.78
N VAL A 453 -16.45 -9.23 -9.13
CA VAL A 453 -17.30 -9.99 -8.19
C VAL A 453 -16.89 -11.44 -8.05
N GLY A 454 -15.93 -11.88 -8.87
CA GLY A 454 -15.30 -13.19 -8.81
C GLY A 454 -14.09 -13.28 -9.73
N ILE A 455 -13.29 -14.32 -9.54
CA ILE A 455 -12.18 -14.67 -10.42
C ILE A 455 -12.34 -16.12 -10.89
N LYS A 456 -12.21 -16.35 -12.19
CA LYS A 456 -12.04 -17.66 -12.81
C LYS A 456 -10.56 -17.85 -13.13
N TYR A 457 -9.91 -18.75 -12.42
CA TYR A 457 -8.48 -19.07 -12.56
C TYR A 457 -8.32 -20.52 -13.01
N ASN A 458 -7.52 -20.79 -14.05
CA ASN A 458 -7.29 -22.13 -14.59
C ASN A 458 -8.62 -22.88 -14.87
N ASN A 459 -9.56 -22.18 -15.51
CA ASN A 459 -10.92 -22.63 -15.81
C ASN A 459 -11.84 -22.94 -14.61
N GLN A 460 -11.44 -22.62 -13.38
CA GLN A 460 -12.24 -22.81 -12.17
C GLN A 460 -12.62 -21.46 -11.55
N VAL A 461 -13.90 -21.28 -11.24
CA VAL A 461 -14.36 -20.09 -10.51
C VAL A 461 -13.97 -20.25 -9.05
N LEU A 462 -13.23 -19.30 -8.51
CA LEU A 462 -12.94 -19.23 -7.08
C LEU A 462 -14.24 -18.92 -6.34
N GLY A 463 -14.72 -19.86 -5.52
CA GLY A 463 -15.97 -19.72 -4.81
C GLY A 463 -15.87 -18.78 -3.60
N LYS A 464 -17.04 -18.44 -3.04
CA LYS A 464 -17.21 -17.57 -1.86
C LYS A 464 -16.39 -18.00 -0.65
N GLU A 465 -16.04 -19.28 -0.55
CA GLU A 465 -15.21 -19.84 0.51
C GLU A 465 -13.78 -19.26 0.55
N ASN A 466 -13.33 -18.64 -0.55
CA ASN A 466 -12.01 -18.02 -0.67
C ASN A 466 -11.96 -16.57 -0.20
N PHE A 467 -13.10 -15.92 0.07
CA PHE A 467 -13.19 -14.47 0.32
C PHE A 467 -13.83 -14.13 1.66
N GLY A 468 -13.34 -13.06 2.30
CA GLY A 468 -13.80 -12.60 3.63
C GLY A 468 -15.20 -12.00 3.64
N TYR A 469 -15.67 -11.44 2.53
CA TYR A 469 -17.04 -10.96 2.37
C TYR A 469 -17.57 -11.23 0.96
N PHE A 470 -18.88 -11.43 0.86
CA PHE A 470 -19.56 -11.79 -0.38
C PHE A 470 -19.20 -10.81 -1.50
N THR A 471 -18.56 -11.33 -2.56
CA THR A 471 -18.37 -10.69 -3.88
C THR A 471 -17.55 -9.42 -3.93
N TYR A 472 -16.75 -9.15 -2.90
CA TYR A 472 -15.80 -8.05 -2.92
C TYR A 472 -14.45 -8.55 -2.41
N HIS A 473 -13.57 -8.87 -3.36
CA HIS A 473 -12.13 -9.14 -3.14
C HIS A 473 -11.45 -8.10 -2.26
N SER A 474 -12.01 -6.89 -2.20
CA SER A 474 -11.53 -5.84 -1.32
C SER A 474 -11.59 -6.16 0.17
N PHE A 475 -12.29 -7.23 0.60
CA PHE A 475 -12.46 -7.59 2.01
C PHE A 475 -11.58 -8.75 2.50
N GLY A 476 -10.48 -8.99 1.78
CA GLY A 476 -9.52 -10.02 2.09
C GLY A 476 -9.91 -11.41 1.58
N SER A 477 -8.92 -12.29 1.53
CA SER A 477 -8.98 -13.62 0.94
C SER A 477 -8.06 -14.61 1.66
N VAL A 478 -8.28 -15.91 1.43
CA VAL A 478 -7.38 -16.98 1.90
C VAL A 478 -5.96 -16.90 1.31
N TYR A 479 -5.75 -16.03 0.32
CA TYR A 479 -4.47 -15.80 -0.35
C TYR A 479 -3.72 -14.57 0.17
N ASP A 480 -4.21 -13.90 1.20
CA ASP A 480 -3.55 -12.68 1.69
C ASP A 480 -2.28 -12.98 2.51
N ALA A 481 -2.18 -14.19 3.08
CA ALA A 481 -1.00 -14.64 3.83
C ALA A 481 -0.16 -15.65 3.05
N PHE A 482 1.15 -15.61 3.31
CA PHE A 482 2.16 -16.59 2.92
C PHE A 482 2.44 -17.56 4.07
N TYR A 483 2.77 -18.80 3.72
CA TYR A 483 2.95 -19.93 4.61
C TYR A 483 4.31 -20.60 4.43
N GLU A 484 4.63 -21.52 5.32
CA GLU A 484 5.83 -22.37 5.22
C GLU A 484 6.00 -22.97 3.82
N GLY A 485 7.21 -22.87 3.29
CA GLY A 485 7.58 -23.34 1.96
C GLY A 485 7.42 -22.29 0.86
N ASP A 486 6.63 -21.22 1.10
CA ASP A 486 6.49 -20.16 0.13
C ASP A 486 7.84 -19.45 -0.11
N LYS A 487 8.06 -19.07 -1.37
CA LYS A 487 9.22 -18.32 -1.84
C LYS A 487 8.73 -17.17 -2.70
N ILE A 488 9.35 -16.02 -2.51
CA ILE A 488 9.10 -14.84 -3.32
C ILE A 488 10.44 -14.33 -3.84
N SER A 489 10.60 -14.30 -5.16
CA SER A 489 11.80 -13.82 -5.83
C SER A 489 11.48 -13.39 -7.26
N LEU A 490 12.49 -13.03 -8.04
CA LEU A 490 12.34 -12.68 -9.45
C LEU A 490 11.73 -13.80 -10.32
N SER A 491 11.72 -15.05 -9.82
CA SER A 491 11.24 -16.24 -10.54
C SER A 491 9.84 -16.72 -10.13
N THR A 492 9.11 -15.94 -9.33
CA THR A 492 7.81 -16.32 -8.75
C THR A 492 6.72 -15.31 -9.10
N ASN A 493 5.46 -15.70 -8.92
CA ASN A 493 4.29 -14.82 -8.95
C ASN A 493 3.53 -14.99 -7.62
N PRO A 494 3.46 -13.96 -6.76
CA PRO A 494 3.98 -12.61 -6.94
C PRO A 494 5.53 -12.55 -6.93
N THR A 495 6.06 -11.41 -7.35
CA THR A 495 7.48 -11.05 -7.24
C THR A 495 7.66 -9.77 -6.43
N ILE A 496 8.89 -9.42 -6.08
CA ILE A 496 9.23 -8.24 -5.27
C ILE A 496 10.15 -7.32 -6.08
N THR A 497 9.52 -6.45 -6.88
CA THR A 497 10.17 -5.33 -7.54
C THR A 497 9.50 -4.04 -7.09
N PRO A 498 10.17 -2.87 -7.19
CA PRO A 498 9.46 -1.60 -7.08
C PRO A 498 8.24 -1.57 -8.01
N TRP A 499 7.14 -1.03 -7.53
CA TRP A 499 5.91 -0.89 -8.30
C TRP A 499 5.91 0.42 -9.09
N LEU A 500 5.16 0.40 -10.19
CA LEU A 500 4.86 1.59 -10.96
C LEU A 500 3.93 2.49 -10.13
N THR A 501 4.20 3.79 -10.13
CA THR A 501 3.36 4.78 -9.45
C THR A 501 2.83 5.80 -10.44
N HIS A 502 1.67 6.35 -10.10
CA HIS A 502 0.92 7.25 -10.93
C HIS A 502 0.31 8.34 -10.08
N LYS A 503 0.38 9.59 -10.53
CA LYS A 503 -0.53 10.62 -10.06
C LYS A 503 -1.94 10.36 -10.57
N ASN A 504 -2.82 9.88 -9.69
CA ASN A 504 -4.22 9.72 -9.99
C ASN A 504 -5.04 10.81 -9.29
N SER A 505 -5.37 11.91 -9.96
CA SER A 505 -6.20 12.99 -9.40
C SER A 505 -7.56 13.07 -10.08
N SER A 506 -8.52 13.73 -9.42
CA SER A 506 -9.84 14.07 -9.96
C SER A 506 -9.74 14.91 -11.24
N SER A 507 -8.76 15.81 -11.31
CA SER A 507 -8.34 16.41 -12.58
C SER A 507 -7.48 15.39 -13.33
N PHE A 508 -8.01 14.92 -14.46
CA PHE A 508 -7.28 14.03 -15.34
C PHE A 508 -5.98 14.69 -15.82
N SER A 509 -4.87 13.97 -15.70
CA SER A 509 -3.59 14.37 -16.24
C SER A 509 -2.98 13.21 -17.01
N SER A 510 -2.63 13.46 -18.27
CA SER A 510 -1.95 12.49 -19.13
C SER A 510 -0.46 12.36 -18.82
N LYS A 511 0.11 13.31 -18.06
CA LYS A 511 1.54 13.34 -17.74
C LYS A 511 1.79 12.65 -16.39
N PRO A 512 2.81 11.78 -16.29
CA PRO A 512 3.29 11.30 -15.00
C PRO A 512 3.69 12.49 -14.12
N ALA A 513 3.53 12.37 -12.81
CA ALA A 513 4.14 13.33 -11.91
C ALA A 513 5.66 13.16 -11.84
N VAL A 514 6.34 14.23 -11.45
CA VAL A 514 7.82 14.26 -11.38
C VAL A 514 8.39 13.24 -10.40
N ASP A 515 7.62 12.83 -9.41
CA ASP A 515 7.95 11.88 -8.36
C ASP A 515 7.40 10.47 -8.63
N ASP A 516 6.82 10.22 -9.80
CA ASP A 516 6.33 8.90 -10.17
C ASP A 516 7.49 7.97 -10.59
N ASN A 517 7.45 6.71 -10.13
CA ASN A 517 8.27 5.64 -10.68
C ASN A 517 7.54 5.00 -11.87
N ARG A 518 8.14 5.05 -13.06
CA ARG A 518 7.56 4.50 -14.30
C ARG A 518 8.34 3.32 -14.87
N HIS A 519 9.27 2.76 -14.08
CA HIS A 519 10.09 1.62 -14.47
C HIS A 519 10.02 0.50 -13.42
N ILE A 520 10.14 -0.73 -13.90
CA ILE A 520 10.26 -1.95 -13.10
C ILE A 520 11.74 -2.25 -12.97
N TYR A 521 12.29 -2.14 -11.75
CA TYR A 521 13.71 -2.41 -11.52
C TYR A 521 13.90 -3.84 -11.01
N LEU A 522 14.58 -4.65 -11.82
CA LEU A 522 14.94 -6.01 -11.42
C LEU A 522 16.01 -5.96 -10.32
N ASN A 523 15.89 -6.89 -9.37
CA ASN A 523 16.79 -7.03 -8.23
C ASN A 523 16.79 -8.50 -7.76
N GLY A 524 17.78 -8.90 -6.98
CA GLY A 524 17.97 -10.27 -6.51
C GLY A 524 17.32 -10.56 -5.15
N LEU A 525 16.39 -9.73 -4.66
CA LEU A 525 15.72 -9.96 -3.40
C LEU A 525 14.95 -11.29 -3.43
N CYS A 526 15.24 -12.14 -2.46
CA CYS A 526 14.44 -13.33 -2.18
C CYS A 526 14.02 -13.35 -0.71
N ILE A 527 12.74 -13.62 -0.50
CA ILE A 527 12.13 -13.92 0.81
C ILE A 527 11.67 -15.38 0.77
N ARG A 528 12.01 -16.15 1.80
CA ARG A 528 11.53 -17.52 1.99
C ARG A 528 10.90 -17.66 3.35
N ILE A 529 9.74 -18.29 3.41
CA ILE A 529 9.08 -18.66 4.66
C ILE A 529 9.54 -20.08 4.97
N LEU A 530 10.39 -20.22 5.98
CA LEU A 530 11.14 -21.44 6.26
C LEU A 530 10.40 -22.43 7.14
N GLU A 531 9.69 -21.93 8.15
CA GLU A 531 9.07 -22.75 9.20
C GLU A 531 7.93 -21.95 9.85
N GLN A 532 6.77 -22.58 10.04
CA GLN A 532 5.74 -22.10 10.94
C GLN A 532 5.69 -22.97 12.19
N ARG A 533 6.05 -22.39 13.34
CA ARG A 533 6.12 -23.10 14.62
C ARG A 533 4.73 -23.32 15.21
N ALA A 534 4.61 -24.30 16.09
CA ALA A 534 3.35 -24.64 16.74
C ALA A 534 2.74 -23.48 17.58
N ASN A 535 3.58 -22.56 18.07
CA ASN A 535 3.14 -21.37 18.79
C ASN A 535 2.71 -20.20 17.88
N GLY A 536 2.76 -20.38 16.56
CA GLY A 536 2.43 -19.35 15.57
C GLY A 536 3.59 -18.49 15.10
N ASP A 537 4.78 -18.62 15.71
CA ASP A 537 5.97 -17.90 15.24
C ASP A 537 6.40 -18.39 13.86
N VAL A 538 6.84 -17.47 13.01
CA VAL A 538 7.26 -17.80 11.64
C VAL A 538 8.73 -17.43 11.42
N LYS A 539 9.50 -18.40 10.96
CA LYS A 539 10.90 -18.22 10.56
C LYS A 539 10.97 -17.83 9.09
N ILE A 540 11.66 -16.76 8.76
CA ILE A 540 11.91 -16.30 7.39
C ILE A 540 13.39 -16.15 7.10
N SER A 541 13.75 -16.24 5.82
CA SER A 541 15.10 -15.94 5.32
C SER A 541 15.05 -14.91 4.21
N ILE A 542 16.00 -13.98 4.23
CA ILE A 542 16.18 -12.90 3.26
C ILE A 542 17.55 -13.01 2.60
N ARG A 543 17.60 -12.88 1.27
CA ARG A 543 18.82 -12.87 0.45
C ARG A 543 18.76 -11.77 -0.61
N TRP A 544 19.91 -11.16 -0.94
CA TRP A 544 20.02 -10.12 -1.99
C TRP A 544 20.40 -10.64 -3.38
N ASN A 545 21.01 -11.82 -3.47
CA ASN A 545 21.66 -12.31 -4.69
C ASN A 545 20.91 -13.48 -5.35
N ASP A 546 19.57 -13.44 -5.38
CA ASP A 546 18.73 -14.43 -6.08
C ASP A 546 18.26 -13.95 -7.46
N PHE A 547 19.16 -14.01 -8.43
CA PHE A 547 18.89 -13.62 -9.82
C PHE A 547 18.46 -14.79 -10.71
N ASP A 548 18.29 -15.96 -10.11
CA ASP A 548 17.99 -17.20 -10.81
C ASP A 548 16.52 -17.28 -11.23
N ILE A 549 16.27 -17.48 -12.51
CA ILE A 549 14.96 -17.82 -13.07
C ILE A 549 14.87 -19.33 -13.19
N LYS A 550 14.19 -19.95 -12.22
CA LYS A 550 14.05 -21.42 -12.06
C LYS A 550 12.69 -21.96 -12.52
N ASN A 551 11.80 -21.07 -12.96
CA ASN A 551 10.50 -21.40 -13.53
C ASN A 551 10.31 -20.64 -14.85
N ASN A 552 9.33 -21.05 -15.65
CA ASN A 552 8.89 -20.20 -16.75
C ASN A 552 8.24 -18.93 -16.18
N VAL A 553 8.62 -17.78 -16.72
CA VAL A 553 8.09 -16.48 -16.31
C VAL A 553 7.66 -15.68 -17.53
N ARG A 554 6.57 -14.95 -17.38
CA ARG A 554 6.10 -13.94 -18.33
C ARG A 554 6.26 -12.58 -17.68
N TRP A 555 6.96 -11.68 -18.35
CA TRP A 555 7.28 -10.34 -17.86
C TRP A 555 6.75 -9.30 -18.82
N CYS A 556 6.08 -8.30 -18.27
CA CYS A 556 5.45 -7.22 -19.00
C CYS A 556 5.81 -5.86 -18.41
N GLY A 557 5.86 -4.82 -19.25
CA GLY A 557 6.08 -3.43 -18.86
C GLY A 557 7.46 -2.88 -19.22
N ASP A 558 7.80 -1.72 -18.66
CA ASP A 558 9.10 -1.06 -18.85
C ASP A 558 10.08 -1.55 -17.77
N ILE A 559 10.93 -2.51 -18.14
CA ILE A 559 11.78 -3.30 -17.27
C ILE A 559 13.23 -2.85 -17.43
N VAL A 560 13.90 -2.62 -16.30
CA VAL A 560 15.30 -2.20 -16.23
C VAL A 560 16.11 -3.21 -15.44
N LEU A 561 17.13 -3.75 -16.09
CA LEU A 561 18.13 -4.62 -15.48
C LEU A 561 19.39 -3.82 -15.13
N ASN A 562 19.66 -3.68 -13.83
CA ASN A 562 20.88 -3.03 -13.32
C ASN A 562 21.98 -4.04 -12.96
N GLU A 563 21.58 -5.23 -12.51
CA GLU A 563 22.50 -6.28 -12.05
C GLU A 563 22.50 -7.42 -13.04
N GLN A 564 21.94 -8.59 -12.68
CA GLN A 564 21.97 -9.76 -13.52
C GLN A 564 20.66 -10.54 -13.52
N VAL A 565 20.48 -11.35 -14.56
CA VAL A 565 19.41 -12.36 -14.65
C VAL A 565 20.03 -13.63 -15.19
N ILE A 566 19.73 -14.76 -14.55
CA ILE A 566 20.24 -16.07 -14.96
C ILE A 566 19.04 -16.98 -15.27
N VAL A 567 18.78 -17.21 -16.54
CA VAL A 567 17.73 -18.13 -17.00
C VAL A 567 18.25 -19.57 -16.93
N HIS A 568 17.74 -20.35 -15.97
CA HIS A 568 18.21 -21.73 -15.73
C HIS A 568 17.82 -22.68 -16.87
N PRO A 569 18.43 -23.89 -16.91
CA PRO A 569 18.15 -24.86 -17.95
C PRO A 569 16.67 -25.19 -18.10
N ASN A 570 16.19 -25.22 -19.35
CA ASN A 570 14.80 -25.49 -19.72
C ASN A 570 13.76 -24.49 -19.16
N CYS A 571 14.19 -23.35 -18.60
CA CYS A 571 13.29 -22.27 -18.20
C CYS A 571 13.14 -21.26 -19.34
N THR A 572 12.00 -20.58 -19.37
CA THR A 572 11.67 -19.56 -20.36
C THR A 572 11.41 -18.21 -19.69
N VAL A 573 12.06 -17.16 -20.19
CA VAL A 573 11.63 -15.77 -19.96
C VAL A 573 10.87 -15.31 -21.19
N LEU A 574 9.58 -15.06 -21.03
CA LEU A 574 8.73 -14.48 -22.06
C LEU A 574 8.58 -12.97 -21.79
N LEU A 575 9.10 -12.13 -22.68
CA LEU A 575 8.83 -10.70 -22.71
C LEU A 575 7.64 -10.45 -23.63
N ASP A 576 6.53 -10.00 -23.05
CA ASP A 576 5.24 -9.96 -23.74
C ASP A 576 4.44 -8.71 -23.42
N GLN A 577 3.45 -8.38 -24.26
CA GLN A 577 2.54 -7.25 -24.05
C GLN A 577 1.61 -7.50 -22.86
N GLY A 578 1.73 -6.69 -21.82
CA GLY A 578 0.80 -6.69 -20.69
C GLY A 578 -0.57 -6.15 -21.09
N LEU A 579 -1.64 -6.68 -20.50
CA LEU A 579 -3.02 -6.22 -20.71
C LEU A 579 -3.51 -5.33 -19.56
N THR A 580 -2.93 -5.47 -18.36
CA THR A 580 -3.26 -4.60 -17.23
C THR A 580 -2.77 -3.16 -17.46
N PRO A 581 -3.61 -2.14 -17.18
CA PRO A 581 -3.25 -0.75 -17.41
C PRO A 581 -1.99 -0.29 -16.66
N THR A 582 -1.02 0.25 -17.40
CA THR A 582 0.21 0.90 -16.90
C THR A 582 0.35 2.35 -17.38
N LYS A 583 -0.68 2.87 -18.04
CA LYS A 583 -0.90 4.28 -18.38
C LYS A 583 -2.41 4.56 -18.36
N ARG A 584 -2.80 5.82 -18.36
CA ARG A 584 -4.22 6.23 -18.21
C ARG A 584 -4.86 6.72 -19.50
N ASN A 585 -4.12 6.72 -20.60
CA ASN A 585 -4.54 7.34 -21.86
C ASN A 585 -3.73 6.79 -23.03
N ASN A 586 -4.12 7.21 -24.23
CA ASN A 586 -3.47 6.81 -25.49
C ASN A 586 -3.34 5.27 -25.57
N PRO A 587 -4.45 4.52 -25.45
CA PRO A 587 -4.41 3.07 -25.53
C PRO A 587 -3.87 2.64 -26.90
N ILE A 588 -3.32 1.43 -26.94
CA ILE A 588 -2.94 0.75 -28.19
C ILE A 588 -3.92 -0.38 -28.47
N PHE A 589 -3.99 -0.85 -29.71
CA PHE A 589 -4.78 -2.03 -30.06
C PHE A 589 -3.90 -3.27 -30.04
N VAL A 590 -4.33 -4.28 -29.27
CA VAL A 590 -3.68 -5.59 -29.20
C VAL A 590 -4.77 -6.63 -29.42
N ASN A 591 -4.67 -7.41 -30.50
CA ASN A 591 -5.66 -8.43 -30.87
C ASN A 591 -7.11 -7.89 -30.88
N GLY A 592 -7.31 -6.67 -31.37
CA GLY A 592 -8.63 -6.02 -31.46
C GLY A 592 -9.13 -5.38 -30.16
N GLN A 593 -8.38 -5.47 -29.06
CA GLN A 593 -8.74 -4.86 -27.77
C GLN A 593 -7.91 -3.61 -27.48
N LYS A 594 -8.55 -2.59 -26.89
CA LYS A 594 -7.84 -1.41 -26.37
C LYS A 594 -7.08 -1.79 -25.11
N VAL A 595 -5.77 -1.55 -25.11
CA VAL A 595 -4.86 -1.84 -24.00
C VAL A 595 -4.20 -0.54 -23.54
N PHE A 596 -4.36 -0.23 -22.27
CA PHE A 596 -3.78 0.94 -21.60
C PHE A 596 -2.40 0.65 -21.02
N ALA A 597 -1.57 -0.06 -21.78
CA ALA A 597 -0.19 -0.35 -21.47
C ALA A 597 0.68 -0.06 -22.70
N ASN A 598 1.95 0.26 -22.48
CA ASN A 598 2.91 0.30 -23.59
C ASN A 598 3.42 -1.12 -23.87
N PRO A 599 3.97 -1.36 -25.07
CA PRO A 599 4.74 -2.57 -25.34
C PRO A 599 5.89 -2.74 -24.36
N THR A 600 6.22 -3.98 -24.06
CA THR A 600 7.24 -4.30 -23.07
C THR A 600 8.61 -3.90 -23.58
N LEU A 601 9.34 -3.19 -22.73
CA LEU A 601 10.68 -2.69 -23.00
C LEU A 601 11.60 -3.27 -21.93
N PHE A 602 12.50 -4.16 -22.30
CA PHE A 602 13.53 -4.67 -21.41
C PHE A 602 14.85 -3.99 -21.72
N THR A 603 15.40 -3.22 -20.78
CA THR A 603 16.67 -2.51 -20.95
C THR A 603 17.73 -3.06 -20.01
N ALA A 604 18.78 -3.65 -20.58
CA ALA A 604 19.98 -4.06 -19.87
C ALA A 604 20.98 -2.90 -19.81
N LYS A 605 21.18 -2.32 -18.62
CA LYS A 605 22.03 -1.14 -18.39
C LYS A 605 23.52 -1.49 -18.42
N ASN A 606 24.37 -0.48 -18.39
CA ASN A 606 25.81 -0.64 -18.24
C ASN A 606 26.16 -1.58 -17.05
N ASN A 607 27.16 -2.45 -17.23
CA ASN A 607 27.59 -3.49 -16.29
C ASN A 607 26.55 -4.56 -15.92
N SER A 608 25.38 -4.57 -16.56
CA SER A 608 24.39 -5.62 -16.34
C SER A 608 24.69 -6.89 -17.13
N PHE A 609 24.20 -8.02 -16.63
CA PHE A 609 24.47 -9.35 -17.20
C PHE A 609 23.21 -10.21 -17.34
N PHE A 610 22.78 -10.47 -18.58
CA PHE A 610 21.67 -11.37 -18.87
C PHE A 610 22.22 -12.68 -19.44
N LYS A 611 22.08 -13.77 -18.70
CA LYS A 611 22.60 -15.09 -19.07
C LYS A 611 21.46 -16.07 -19.32
N ILE A 612 21.50 -16.75 -20.46
CA ILE A 612 20.61 -17.87 -20.77
C ILE A 612 21.42 -19.16 -20.74
N GLU A 613 21.16 -19.98 -19.73
CA GLU A 613 21.88 -21.24 -19.54
C GLU A 613 21.44 -22.33 -20.54
N ARG A 614 22.05 -23.52 -20.42
CA ARG A 614 21.90 -24.60 -21.37
C ARG A 614 20.42 -24.97 -21.58
N LYS A 615 19.92 -24.91 -22.82
CA LYS A 615 18.49 -25.14 -23.16
C LYS A 615 17.50 -24.13 -22.55
N GLY A 616 17.96 -23.06 -21.91
CA GLY A 616 17.09 -21.96 -21.51
C GLY A 616 16.61 -21.17 -22.73
N THR A 617 15.49 -20.47 -22.58
CA THR A 617 14.89 -19.70 -23.67
C THR A 617 14.50 -18.30 -23.22
N THR A 618 14.72 -17.31 -24.08
CA THR A 618 14.10 -15.99 -23.96
C THR A 618 13.32 -15.70 -25.24
N ILE A 619 12.10 -15.16 -25.12
CA ILE A 619 11.23 -14.89 -26.26
C ILE A 619 10.69 -13.46 -26.15
N LEU A 620 10.81 -12.69 -27.23
CA LEU A 620 10.14 -11.40 -27.38
C LEU A 620 8.87 -11.60 -28.21
N LYS A 621 7.71 -11.18 -27.69
CA LYS A 621 6.40 -11.27 -28.37
C LYS A 621 5.62 -9.98 -28.34
N HIS A 622 4.64 -9.86 -29.25
CA HIS A 622 3.65 -8.78 -29.30
C HIS A 622 4.28 -7.38 -29.18
N ASN A 623 5.20 -7.06 -30.08
CA ASN A 623 5.92 -5.78 -30.12
C ASN A 623 6.80 -5.50 -28.89
N SER A 624 7.25 -6.54 -28.18
CA SER A 624 8.21 -6.36 -27.09
C SER A 624 9.63 -6.12 -27.60
N SER A 625 10.45 -5.47 -26.78
CA SER A 625 11.83 -5.15 -27.13
C SER A 625 12.81 -5.52 -26.03
N TYR A 626 14.00 -5.97 -26.44
CA TYR A 626 15.18 -6.11 -25.58
C TYR A 626 16.26 -5.16 -26.08
N ILE A 627 16.77 -4.30 -25.19
CA ILE A 627 17.82 -3.33 -25.48
C ILE A 627 19.05 -3.67 -24.63
N ALA A 628 20.13 -4.08 -25.27
CA ALA A 628 21.45 -4.16 -24.66
C ALA A 628 22.15 -2.81 -24.81
N GLU A 629 22.28 -2.05 -23.72
CA GLU A 629 23.02 -0.78 -23.73
C GLU A 629 24.54 -1.01 -23.66
N SER A 630 25.29 0.06 -23.92
CA SER A 630 26.75 0.06 -23.79
C SER A 630 27.21 -0.49 -22.44
N GLY A 631 28.16 -1.43 -22.48
CA GLY A 631 28.70 -2.11 -21.29
C GLY A 631 27.82 -3.22 -20.70
N SER A 632 26.62 -3.46 -21.22
CA SER A 632 25.81 -4.63 -20.86
C SER A 632 26.33 -5.90 -21.56
N THR A 633 26.03 -7.07 -21.00
CA THR A 633 26.36 -8.36 -21.60
C THR A 633 25.14 -9.29 -21.68
N LEU A 634 24.86 -9.80 -22.89
CA LEU A 634 23.91 -10.89 -23.16
C LEU A 634 24.70 -12.17 -23.50
N GLU A 635 24.57 -13.21 -22.68
CA GLU A 635 25.25 -14.50 -22.88
C GLU A 635 24.26 -15.64 -23.16
N LEU A 636 24.48 -16.37 -24.25
CA LEU A 636 23.72 -17.55 -24.64
C LEU A 636 24.61 -18.80 -24.56
N ASN A 637 24.29 -19.73 -23.66
CA ASN A 637 25.01 -20.99 -23.54
C ASN A 637 24.53 -22.08 -24.50
N ASN A 638 25.18 -23.25 -24.42
CA ASN A 638 24.92 -24.34 -25.35
C ASN A 638 23.44 -24.71 -25.45
N LYS A 639 22.89 -24.75 -26.67
CA LYS A 639 21.48 -25.03 -26.96
C LYS A 639 20.48 -24.03 -26.37
N SER A 640 20.91 -22.89 -25.83
CA SER A 640 19.98 -21.84 -25.44
C SER A 640 19.44 -21.12 -26.68
N VAL A 641 18.28 -20.49 -26.54
CA VAL A 641 17.62 -19.81 -27.66
C VAL A 641 17.11 -18.44 -27.21
N PHE A 642 17.44 -17.41 -27.98
CA PHE A 642 16.79 -16.11 -27.89
C PHE A 642 15.95 -15.91 -29.14
N VAL A 643 14.64 -15.72 -28.99
CA VAL A 643 13.68 -15.61 -30.09
C VAL A 643 13.14 -14.19 -30.16
N VAL A 644 13.14 -13.62 -31.37
CA VAL A 644 12.49 -12.35 -31.69
C VAL A 644 11.32 -12.65 -32.63
N ASP A 645 10.09 -12.61 -32.11
CA ASP A 645 8.90 -12.82 -32.93
C ASP A 645 8.55 -11.57 -33.75
N SER A 646 7.56 -11.72 -34.64
CA SER A 646 7.05 -10.66 -35.50
C SER A 646 6.71 -9.39 -34.71
N GLY A 647 7.11 -8.23 -35.23
CA GLY A 647 6.93 -6.92 -34.59
C GLY A 647 7.88 -6.64 -33.42
N SER A 648 8.59 -7.63 -32.89
CA SER A 648 9.47 -7.46 -31.73
C SER A 648 10.88 -7.06 -32.15
N THR A 649 11.64 -6.44 -31.26
CA THR A 649 13.00 -5.95 -31.55
C THR A 649 14.04 -6.43 -30.55
N LEU A 650 15.14 -7.01 -31.04
CA LEU A 650 16.39 -7.07 -30.28
C LEU A 650 17.32 -5.95 -30.76
N GLN A 651 17.62 -4.99 -29.87
CA GLN A 651 18.56 -3.90 -30.12
C GLN A 651 19.86 -4.12 -29.33
N ILE A 652 20.99 -4.13 -30.05
CA ILE A 652 22.32 -4.25 -29.49
C ILE A 652 23.06 -2.95 -29.78
N LYS A 653 23.21 -2.11 -28.76
CA LYS A 653 23.82 -0.78 -28.91
C LYS A 653 25.34 -0.83 -29.00
N ALA A 654 25.93 0.27 -29.45
CA ALA A 654 27.38 0.44 -29.48
C ALA A 654 28.01 0.18 -28.09
N GLY A 655 29.04 -0.68 -28.05
CA GLY A 655 29.70 -1.10 -26.81
C GLY A 655 28.96 -2.15 -25.97
N ALA A 656 27.78 -2.62 -26.40
CA ALA A 656 27.13 -3.78 -25.77
C ALA A 656 27.80 -5.09 -26.23
N ARG A 657 27.77 -6.12 -25.37
CA ARG A 657 28.40 -7.42 -25.63
C ARG A 657 27.37 -8.53 -25.79
N VAL A 658 27.43 -9.28 -26.89
CA VAL A 658 26.66 -10.51 -27.11
C VAL A 658 27.60 -11.68 -27.31
N ILE A 659 27.47 -12.71 -26.48
CA ILE A 659 28.30 -13.92 -26.52
C ILE A 659 27.40 -15.13 -26.75
N ILE A 660 27.66 -15.90 -27.81
CA ILE A 660 26.90 -17.13 -28.11
C ILE A 660 27.85 -18.33 -28.13
N LYS A 661 27.60 -19.30 -27.25
CA LYS A 661 28.44 -20.48 -27.01
C LYS A 661 27.75 -21.77 -27.45
N GLY A 662 28.55 -22.78 -27.80
CA GLY A 662 28.10 -24.12 -28.19
C GLY A 662 27.14 -24.11 -29.37
N ARG A 663 25.93 -24.64 -29.16
CA ARG A 663 24.79 -24.59 -30.11
C ARG A 663 23.75 -23.53 -29.73
N GLY A 664 24.11 -22.52 -28.94
CA GLY A 664 23.24 -21.40 -28.63
C GLY A 664 22.90 -20.61 -29.90
N LYS A 665 21.72 -19.96 -29.93
CA LYS A 665 21.31 -19.19 -31.11
C LYS A 665 20.36 -18.04 -30.80
N ILE A 666 20.49 -16.96 -31.57
CA ILE A 666 19.44 -15.95 -31.74
C ILE A 666 18.64 -16.32 -32.99
N VAL A 667 17.31 -16.29 -32.91
CA VAL A 667 16.39 -16.55 -34.02
C VAL A 667 15.47 -15.35 -34.18
N VAL A 668 15.56 -14.67 -35.32
CA VAL A 668 14.69 -13.57 -35.69
C VAL A 668 13.69 -14.12 -36.70
N LYS A 669 12.42 -14.19 -36.31
CA LYS A 669 11.37 -14.73 -37.17
C LYS A 669 10.96 -13.72 -38.24
N SER A 670 10.16 -14.19 -39.19
CA SER A 670 9.52 -13.32 -40.20
C SER A 670 8.79 -12.13 -39.54
N GLY A 671 9.15 -10.91 -39.96
CA GLY A 671 8.65 -9.65 -39.40
C GLY A 671 9.26 -9.25 -38.05
N GLY A 672 10.18 -10.02 -37.49
CA GLY A 672 10.97 -9.64 -36.32
C GLY A 672 12.15 -8.75 -36.71
N TYR A 673 12.63 -7.96 -35.75
CA TYR A 673 13.66 -6.93 -35.98
C TYR A 673 14.94 -7.21 -35.17
N LEU A 674 16.09 -7.13 -35.84
CA LEU A 674 17.40 -7.12 -35.21
C LEU A 674 18.15 -5.85 -35.57
N CYS A 675 18.39 -5.01 -34.57
CA CYS A 675 19.16 -3.78 -34.71
C CYS A 675 20.52 -3.98 -34.04
N VAL A 676 21.59 -3.87 -34.82
CA VAL A 676 22.97 -3.90 -34.30
C VAL A 676 23.61 -2.56 -34.65
N GLU A 677 24.00 -1.77 -33.66
CA GLU A 677 24.68 -0.50 -33.87
C GLU A 677 26.18 -0.72 -34.14
N GLU A 678 26.81 0.20 -34.86
CA GLU A 678 28.26 0.18 -35.08
C GLU A 678 29.01 0.24 -33.74
N GLY A 679 30.00 -0.64 -33.55
CA GLY A 679 30.73 -0.78 -32.29
C GLY A 679 30.10 -1.74 -31.27
N ALA A 680 28.98 -2.40 -31.58
CA ALA A 680 28.51 -3.56 -30.81
C ALA A 680 29.48 -4.75 -30.95
N PHE A 681 29.70 -5.50 -29.86
CA PHE A 681 30.56 -6.68 -29.88
C PHE A 681 29.73 -7.97 -29.93
N ILE A 682 29.82 -8.71 -31.03
CA ILE A 682 29.14 -9.98 -31.22
C ILE A 682 30.19 -11.09 -31.37
N ASP A 683 30.20 -12.05 -30.44
CA ASP A 683 31.12 -13.20 -30.42
C ASP A 683 30.35 -14.51 -30.55
N LEU A 684 30.49 -15.15 -31.72
CA LEU A 684 29.93 -16.46 -32.01
C LEU A 684 31.03 -17.52 -31.82
N GLN A 685 31.22 -17.99 -30.59
CA GLN A 685 32.43 -18.71 -30.18
C GLN A 685 32.67 -20.04 -30.90
N ASN A 686 31.60 -20.78 -31.20
CA ASN A 686 31.69 -22.14 -31.76
C ASN A 686 31.09 -22.20 -33.16
N SER A 687 31.52 -23.16 -33.99
CA SER A 687 31.01 -23.33 -35.37
C SER A 687 29.49 -23.55 -35.47
N ASN A 688 28.86 -24.01 -34.38
CA ASN A 688 27.42 -24.22 -34.29
C ASN A 688 26.66 -23.08 -33.58
N SER A 689 27.36 -22.05 -33.11
CA SER A 689 26.71 -20.84 -32.59
C SER A 689 26.23 -19.98 -33.76
N ALA A 690 25.02 -19.44 -33.67
CA ALA A 690 24.41 -18.78 -34.83
C ALA A 690 23.47 -17.62 -34.47
N ILE A 691 23.39 -16.67 -35.40
CA ILE A 691 22.26 -15.76 -35.54
C ILE A 691 21.51 -16.22 -36.79
N ILE A 692 20.21 -16.50 -36.67
CA ILE A 692 19.36 -16.98 -37.74
C ILE A 692 18.32 -15.91 -38.02
N LEU A 693 18.34 -15.37 -39.24
CA LEU A 693 17.32 -14.49 -39.77
C LEU A 693 16.43 -15.35 -40.66
N GLU A 694 15.18 -15.55 -40.28
CA GLU A 694 14.22 -16.27 -41.13
C GLU A 694 13.80 -15.40 -42.31
N LYS A 695 13.28 -16.02 -43.38
CA LYS A 695 12.72 -15.28 -44.52
C LYS A 695 11.68 -14.26 -44.03
N GLY A 696 11.93 -12.98 -44.28
CA GLY A 696 11.09 -11.87 -43.84
C GLY A 696 11.52 -11.20 -42.53
N ALA A 697 12.59 -11.68 -41.87
CA ALA A 697 13.23 -10.95 -40.78
C ALA A 697 13.86 -9.64 -41.28
N VAL A 698 13.89 -8.63 -40.42
CA VAL A 698 14.33 -7.27 -40.78
C VAL A 698 15.58 -6.88 -40.00
N LEU A 699 16.61 -6.44 -40.70
CA LEU A 699 17.73 -5.72 -40.09
C LEU A 699 17.32 -4.26 -39.88
N GLY A 700 17.18 -3.87 -38.62
CA GLY A 700 16.58 -2.60 -38.22
C GLY A 700 15.91 -2.72 -36.85
N ALA A 701 15.22 -1.68 -36.42
CA ALA A 701 14.32 -1.75 -35.27
C ALA A 701 12.87 -1.50 -35.73
N ASN A 702 11.91 -1.98 -34.96
CA ASN A 702 10.51 -1.71 -35.26
C ASN A 702 10.25 -0.18 -35.19
N PRO A 703 9.86 0.47 -36.31
CA PRO A 703 9.65 1.92 -36.36
C PRO A 703 8.47 2.39 -35.51
N THR A 704 7.57 1.51 -35.07
CA THR A 704 6.49 1.88 -34.14
C THR A 704 6.99 2.01 -32.70
N LEU A 705 8.15 1.44 -32.38
CA LEU A 705 8.76 1.44 -31.05
C LEU A 705 9.95 2.39 -30.96
N PHE A 706 10.68 2.57 -32.06
CA PHE A 706 11.92 3.34 -32.12
C PHE A 706 11.90 4.34 -33.27
N ASN A 707 12.16 5.61 -32.95
CA ASN A 707 12.36 6.64 -33.96
C ASN A 707 13.85 6.70 -34.34
N ASN A 708 14.16 6.42 -35.61
CA ASN A 708 15.51 6.53 -36.20
C ASN A 708 16.64 5.87 -35.39
N PRO A 709 16.57 4.55 -35.13
CA PRO A 709 17.66 3.82 -34.47
C PRO A 709 18.93 3.78 -35.36
N ALA A 710 20.11 3.81 -34.75
CA ALA A 710 21.40 3.77 -35.45
C ALA A 710 21.81 2.35 -35.91
N CYS A 711 20.88 1.60 -36.51
CA CYS A 711 21.13 0.22 -36.91
C CYS A 711 22.06 0.15 -38.13
N SER A 712 23.08 -0.70 -38.05
CA SER A 712 23.93 -1.07 -39.19
C SER A 712 23.14 -1.92 -40.19
N SER A 713 23.51 -1.82 -41.47
CA SER A 713 23.00 -2.66 -42.56
C SER A 713 23.61 -4.08 -42.56
N SER A 714 24.63 -4.32 -41.74
CA SER A 714 25.30 -5.63 -41.63
C SER A 714 25.67 -5.98 -40.19
N ILE A 715 25.79 -7.28 -39.91
CA ILE A 715 26.14 -7.80 -38.59
C ILE A 715 27.63 -8.14 -38.58
N ALA A 716 28.45 -7.23 -38.03
CA ALA A 716 29.84 -7.54 -37.74
C ALA A 716 29.91 -8.56 -36.59
N LYS A 717 30.68 -9.64 -36.78
CA LYS A 717 30.87 -10.69 -35.76
C LYS A 717 32.33 -11.11 -35.64
N THR A 718 32.66 -11.67 -34.50
CA THR A 718 33.89 -12.43 -34.24
C THR A 718 33.55 -13.90 -33.97
N GLY A 719 34.58 -14.75 -33.88
CA GLY A 719 34.42 -16.17 -33.57
C GLY A 719 34.10 -17.07 -34.78
N LYS A 720 33.91 -18.37 -34.51
CA LYS A 720 33.77 -19.46 -35.49
C LYS A 720 32.35 -19.69 -35.99
N GLY A 721 31.33 -19.09 -35.36
CA GLY A 721 29.92 -19.27 -35.73
C GLY A 721 29.50 -18.47 -36.96
N SER A 722 28.21 -18.56 -37.31
CA SER A 722 27.65 -18.02 -38.56
C SER A 722 26.43 -17.12 -38.35
N VAL A 723 26.30 -16.08 -39.17
CA VAL A 723 25.01 -15.41 -39.41
C VAL A 723 24.37 -16.08 -40.62
N LYS A 724 23.11 -16.53 -40.49
CA LYS A 724 22.35 -17.21 -41.54
C LYS A 724 21.16 -16.34 -41.95
N TYR A 725 20.96 -16.20 -43.25
CA TYR A 725 19.90 -15.40 -43.88
C TYR A 725 18.87 -16.30 -44.55
#